data_AF-A0A263DA40-F1
#
_entry.id   AF-A0A263DA40-F1
#
_cell.length_a   1.000
_cell.length_b   1.000
_cell.length_c   1.000
_cell.angle_alpha   90.00
_cell.angle_beta   90.00
_cell.angle_gamma   90.00
#
_symmetry.space_group_name_H-M   'P 1'
#
loop_
_entity.id
_entity.type
_entity.pdbx_description
1 polymer ?
#
loop_
_entity_poly.entity_id
_entity_poly.type
_entity_poly.pdbx_seq_one_letter_code
_entity_poly.pdbx_strand_id
1 'polypeptide(L)'
;MKKSRSVVVLAVVAAAATALAIPVAADPLAAPLGPPPIEAAPSPSSAGERPSVHAPAAEPDEGLVTSSSTVPVGPGLELTEFDRFDPNGWIRGDTLTVDMAAGPVPTYLNPGVVADRTPLSEQVERSGAVAGVNGDFFDMNATGAPDGVGIADGELQNAPAEGHNLTASVTAEGQARLAEVFLDATVTLPGDVRAPASNLNGPVLPADGIGVYTPLWGQASRSTAVLGAQRVTEVEIRDGVVAEVRPQPVDGPIPAGSTVLLARDAGADVLAGLKPGDAVGVSYAPRSDAGEIAVAVGGSKTLVRDGVIQEPLDDGTKHPRTAAGFSADGSRMWLVTVDGTGISRGMTELDIARHMKSLGADDAVNFDGGGSTTMLARPVGDAGPSVRNLPADGPQRPVPNGFGFATPPGSGELTGFAPHTASPGDDAERVLSGLSRRLVPGGHDESGAPVTTDTTWSSANPGRGEVAGDVFTGKADPGDPGRRAEVEVSASNGGISGSTTMTVLGEPVRLGTSTEQLGLAKSGDTGTFSVYGYDADGYGTWLAPRDVTLDYDPKVVEVTEAGDQFRVTALTASGASNIKVTAGGLTSHLAASVGSSPETLSGLDGPAGWTASVFPEGVGAAIDEAPGHEGGQGLGLDYRLDGTTATRAAYVNADQPVELPPGTQRFGMWINGDGKGAWVRAELRDAAEVATVVDLSLEVDWTGWRYVDTALPDGLPAGQKLSKFYAVENAPDQAYSGRLEFDDLTASVSPDARPPADPRVPDPALVTDGVTAPEGLRVAVVSDAQFTADDPESPLVAQARRSMREAVAAKPDLVLINGDLTDRGTAPDFALARTIIAEELEGKVPWRYVPGNHEAEGGDGLAEFQAEFGAPSGVEDIEGIRLVRLDSSRGSLRAGGFDQVRMLREALDGAAADPAVRGVLVAMHHPVDDPAPAGNSELEDAKEADLVTDWLSGFERESGKSAGAVTSHAGVFSLSRVDGVPYLVNGNSGKAPAAAPGDGGFTGWSLVRVDPDDAAQPVRIETRAHVDELTLTAPGPLAVGDTAAATATVAQGDREIPVAYPVGADWAGDPALHFPADGPPGPEHVVSFDPATGTITALKAGTAELRVTVNGVTRAATLTVN
;
A
#
# COMPACT_ATOMS: atom_id res chain seq x y z
N MET A 1 -34.56 -81.00 25.27
CA MET A 1 -34.48 -81.99 26.36
C MET A 1 -33.10 -81.89 27.02
N LYS A 2 -33.10 -81.98 28.36
CA LYS A 2 -32.01 -82.35 29.27
C LYS A 2 -30.61 -82.61 28.69
N LYS A 3 -29.64 -81.94 29.34
CA LYS A 3 -28.39 -82.46 29.92
C LYS A 3 -27.39 -83.13 28.98
N SER A 4 -26.22 -82.46 28.88
CA SER A 4 -24.92 -82.89 29.42
C SER A 4 -24.53 -84.36 29.22
N ARG A 5 -23.33 -84.58 28.67
CA ARG A 5 -22.22 -85.11 29.47
C ARG A 5 -20.85 -85.02 28.79
N SER A 6 -19.96 -84.39 29.55
CA SER A 6 -18.51 -84.45 29.68
C SER A 6 -17.76 -85.64 29.07
N VAL A 7 -16.57 -85.36 28.51
CA VAL A 7 -15.31 -86.13 28.71
C VAL A 7 -14.08 -85.19 28.65
N VAL A 8 -13.46 -84.99 29.83
CA VAL A 8 -12.03 -85.07 30.23
C VAL A 8 -10.89 -84.51 29.35
N VAL A 9 -10.41 -83.31 29.76
CA VAL A 9 -9.04 -82.79 30.09
C VAL A 9 -7.83 -83.74 29.92
N LEU A 10 -6.65 -83.40 29.38
CA LEU A 10 -5.55 -82.51 29.84
C LEU A 10 -4.47 -82.51 28.72
N ALA A 11 -4.09 -81.39 28.10
CA ALA A 11 -3.09 -80.37 28.49
C ALA A 11 -1.69 -80.56 27.84
N VAL A 12 -1.16 -79.45 27.28
CA VAL A 12 0.19 -78.85 27.47
C VAL A 12 0.86 -78.32 26.16
N VAL A 13 0.92 -76.97 26.10
CA VAL A 13 2.01 -76.05 25.65
C VAL A 13 2.22 -75.73 24.14
N ALA A 14 1.68 -74.55 23.78
CA ALA A 14 2.30 -73.27 23.38
C ALA A 14 3.16 -73.08 22.09
N ALA A 15 2.75 -72.02 21.37
CA ALA A 15 3.49 -71.02 20.55
C ALA A 15 4.23 -71.50 19.28
N ALA A 16 4.20 -70.84 18.12
CA ALA A 16 3.56 -69.63 17.60
C ALA A 16 3.65 -69.68 16.05
N ALA A 17 2.73 -69.04 15.33
CA ALA A 17 2.99 -68.35 14.07
C ALA A 17 1.73 -67.64 13.56
N THR A 18 1.93 -66.38 13.23
CA THR A 18 1.06 -65.34 12.69
C THR A 18 0.50 -65.66 11.30
N ALA A 19 -0.74 -65.23 11.06
CA ALA A 19 -1.20 -64.76 9.75
C ALA A 19 -2.21 -63.62 9.96
N LEU A 20 -1.91 -62.50 9.31
CA LEU A 20 -2.61 -61.21 9.35
C LEU A 20 -4.05 -61.32 8.86
N ALA A 21 -4.97 -60.66 9.57
CA ALA A 21 -6.23 -60.18 9.03
C ALA A 21 -6.29 -58.66 9.28
N ILE A 22 -6.30 -57.89 8.20
CA ILE A 22 -6.47 -56.45 8.20
C ILE A 22 -7.93 -56.16 8.55
N PRO A 23 -8.26 -55.33 9.57
CA PRO A 23 -9.59 -54.78 9.69
C PRO A 23 -9.74 -53.67 8.64
N VAL A 24 -10.76 -53.81 7.79
CA VAL A 24 -11.23 -52.76 6.89
C VAL A 24 -11.60 -51.55 7.76
N ALA A 25 -10.87 -50.44 7.60
CA ALA A 25 -11.27 -49.16 8.16
C ALA A 25 -12.62 -48.78 7.54
N ALA A 26 -13.61 -48.53 8.40
CA ALA A 26 -14.84 -47.89 7.98
C ALA A 26 -14.50 -46.46 7.53
N ASP A 27 -15.06 -46.04 6.41
CA ASP A 27 -14.96 -44.67 5.91
C ASP A 27 -15.64 -43.73 6.91
N PRO A 28 -14.92 -42.81 7.57
CA PRO A 28 -15.51 -41.84 8.49
C PRO A 28 -16.46 -40.85 7.79
N LEU A 29 -16.46 -40.79 6.45
CA LEU A 29 -17.36 -39.94 5.65
C LEU A 29 -18.80 -40.48 5.52
N ALA A 30 -19.12 -41.64 6.11
CA ALA A 30 -20.47 -42.21 6.08
C ALA A 30 -21.34 -41.83 7.30
N ALA A 31 -20.86 -40.99 8.22
CA ALA A 31 -21.64 -40.55 9.38
C ALA A 31 -22.64 -39.44 9.00
N PRO A 32 -23.89 -39.45 9.51
CA PRO A 32 -24.83 -38.36 9.30
C PRO A 32 -24.28 -37.09 9.96
N LEU A 33 -24.33 -35.97 9.24
CA LEU A 33 -24.12 -34.62 9.76
C LEU A 33 -24.88 -34.48 11.09
N GLY A 34 -24.15 -34.24 12.17
CA GLY A 34 -24.76 -33.95 13.47
C GLY A 34 -25.63 -32.70 13.36
N PRO A 35 -26.64 -32.52 14.24
CA PRO A 35 -27.35 -31.26 14.30
C PRO A 35 -26.36 -30.12 14.64
N PRO A 36 -26.61 -28.90 14.14
CA PRO A 36 -25.72 -27.76 14.36
C PRO A 36 -25.55 -27.46 15.86
N PRO A 37 -24.37 -26.99 16.31
CA PRO A 37 -24.27 -26.24 17.55
C PRO A 37 -25.12 -24.96 17.45
N ILE A 38 -25.80 -24.60 18.55
CA ILE A 38 -26.63 -23.39 18.68
C ILE A 38 -25.72 -22.18 18.92
N GLU A 39 -24.85 -21.88 17.96
CA GLU A 39 -24.13 -20.60 17.89
C GLU A 39 -24.34 -20.02 16.49
N ALA A 40 -25.59 -19.61 16.25
CA ALA A 40 -25.98 -18.77 15.13
C ALA A 40 -25.60 -17.31 15.39
N ALA A 41 -24.31 -17.04 15.56
CA ALA A 41 -23.78 -15.70 15.39
C ALA A 41 -23.28 -15.60 13.94
N PRO A 42 -23.68 -14.56 13.17
CA PRO A 42 -23.05 -14.32 11.88
C PRO A 42 -21.54 -14.22 12.09
N SER A 43 -20.76 -14.84 11.20
CA SER A 43 -19.31 -14.64 11.18
C SER A 43 -19.04 -13.13 11.12
N PRO A 44 -18.02 -12.62 11.84
CA PRO A 44 -17.62 -11.23 11.67
C PRO A 44 -17.25 -11.01 10.19
N SER A 45 -17.64 -9.85 9.66
CA SER A 45 -17.44 -9.36 8.27
C SER A 45 -15.98 -9.40 7.79
N SER A 46 -15.03 -9.70 8.67
CA SER A 46 -13.59 -9.66 8.46
C SER A 46 -13.00 -10.93 7.84
N ALA A 47 -13.81 -11.70 7.11
CA ALA A 47 -13.28 -12.71 6.20
C ALA A 47 -12.72 -12.00 4.95
N GLY A 48 -11.59 -11.27 5.10
CA GLY A 48 -10.93 -10.56 4.00
C GLY A 48 -10.95 -11.40 2.73
N GLU A 49 -11.33 -10.82 1.60
CA GLU A 49 -11.37 -11.54 0.34
C GLU A 49 -9.93 -11.64 -0.18
N ARG A 50 -9.51 -12.82 -0.66
CA ARG A 50 -8.44 -12.85 -1.66
C ARG A 50 -8.95 -12.13 -2.91
N PRO A 51 -8.20 -11.18 -3.49
CA PRO A 51 -8.61 -10.50 -4.70
C PRO A 51 -8.77 -11.51 -5.84
N SER A 52 -10.00 -11.70 -6.31
CA SER A 52 -10.27 -12.41 -7.56
C SER A 52 -10.40 -11.40 -8.70
N VAL A 53 -9.26 -11.05 -9.33
CA VAL A 53 -9.26 -10.21 -10.52
C VAL A 53 -9.73 -11.04 -11.71
N HIS A 54 -11.04 -11.08 -11.94
CA HIS A 54 -11.61 -11.48 -13.23
C HIS A 54 -12.05 -10.22 -13.99
N ALA A 55 -11.07 -9.42 -14.41
CA ALA A 55 -11.30 -8.43 -15.45
C ALA A 55 -11.16 -9.13 -16.81
N PRO A 56 -12.19 -9.16 -17.68
CA PRO A 56 -11.98 -9.51 -19.07
C PRO A 56 -10.98 -8.51 -19.67
N ALA A 57 -10.05 -8.99 -20.49
CA ALA A 57 -9.11 -8.13 -21.22
C ALA A 57 -9.90 -7.07 -22.01
N ALA A 58 -9.92 -5.85 -21.49
CA ALA A 58 -10.51 -4.70 -22.15
C ALA A 58 -9.49 -4.11 -23.13
N GLU A 59 -9.99 -3.65 -24.28
CA GLU A 59 -9.24 -2.83 -25.24
C GLU A 59 -8.60 -1.61 -24.53
N PRO A 60 -7.53 -1.02 -25.08
CA PRO A 60 -6.64 -0.12 -24.36
C PRO A 60 -7.30 1.25 -24.24
N ASP A 61 -8.00 1.42 -23.13
CA ASP A 61 -8.51 2.69 -22.69
C ASP A 61 -7.40 3.47 -21.98
N GLU A 62 -7.35 4.78 -22.19
CA GLU A 62 -6.34 5.65 -21.58
C GLU A 62 -6.61 5.66 -20.07
N GLY A 63 -5.75 5.01 -19.30
CA GLY A 63 -5.75 5.10 -17.84
C GLY A 63 -5.59 6.55 -17.39
N LEU A 64 -5.87 6.81 -16.12
CA LEU A 64 -5.79 8.13 -15.51
C LEU A 64 -4.38 8.36 -14.96
N VAL A 65 -3.76 9.49 -15.27
CA VAL A 65 -2.58 9.96 -14.51
C VAL A 65 -3.11 10.47 -13.18
N THR A 66 -2.70 9.82 -12.09
CA THR A 66 -3.19 10.10 -10.73
C THR A 66 -2.25 11.03 -9.97
N SER A 67 -0.95 10.97 -10.29
CA SER A 67 0.08 11.87 -9.77
C SER A 67 1.09 12.16 -10.89
N SER A 68 1.65 13.37 -10.90
CA SER A 68 2.82 13.67 -11.73
C SER A 68 3.60 14.86 -11.15
N SER A 69 4.94 14.74 -11.15
CA SER A 69 5.85 15.80 -10.77
C SER A 69 6.94 15.94 -11.82
N THR A 70 7.28 17.18 -12.21
CA THR A 70 8.38 17.44 -13.16
C THR A 70 9.39 18.38 -12.53
N VAL A 71 10.66 17.95 -12.52
CA VAL A 71 11.78 18.69 -11.95
C VAL A 71 12.91 18.85 -12.96
N PRO A 72 13.57 20.02 -13.01
CA PRO A 72 14.76 20.19 -13.82
C PRO A 72 15.93 19.39 -13.24
N VAL A 73 16.80 18.89 -14.12
CA VAL A 73 18.05 18.17 -13.76
C VAL A 73 19.28 19.01 -14.16
N GLY A 74 19.19 19.67 -15.32
CA GLY A 74 20.24 20.51 -15.90
C GLY A 74 19.78 21.07 -17.25
N PRO A 75 20.64 21.81 -17.97
CA PRO A 75 20.30 22.36 -19.28
C PRO A 75 19.77 21.31 -20.25
N GLY A 76 18.51 21.45 -20.66
CA GLY A 76 17.83 20.52 -21.57
C GLY A 76 17.46 19.18 -20.97
N LEU A 77 17.52 19.00 -19.65
CA LEU A 77 17.20 17.75 -18.96
C LEU A 77 16.09 17.98 -17.93
N GLU A 78 14.95 17.34 -18.14
CA GLU A 78 13.79 17.39 -17.23
C GLU A 78 13.35 15.98 -16.87
N LEU A 79 13.17 15.70 -15.58
CA LEU A 79 12.66 14.43 -15.08
C LEU A 79 11.19 14.59 -14.71
N THR A 80 10.32 13.75 -15.28
CA THR A 80 8.92 13.61 -14.88
C THR A 80 8.70 12.27 -14.21
N GLU A 81 8.24 12.27 -12.97
CA GLU A 81 7.78 11.08 -12.23
C GLU A 81 6.26 11.03 -12.29
N PHE A 82 5.66 9.85 -12.46
CA PHE A 82 4.21 9.71 -12.58
C PHE A 82 3.67 8.39 -11.99
N ASP A 83 2.46 8.46 -11.44
CA ASP A 83 1.59 7.30 -11.25
C ASP A 83 0.41 7.38 -12.24
N ARG A 84 0.08 6.22 -12.82
CA ARG A 84 -1.08 6.02 -13.68
C ARG A 84 -1.88 4.84 -13.17
N PHE A 85 -3.20 4.99 -13.17
CA PHE A 85 -4.14 3.94 -12.82
C PHE A 85 -4.98 3.56 -14.03
N ASP A 86 -5.08 2.27 -14.35
CA ASP A 86 -5.86 1.80 -15.49
C ASP A 86 -6.63 0.50 -15.15
N PRO A 87 -7.49 -0.02 -16.06
CA PRO A 87 -8.27 -1.23 -15.78
C PRO A 87 -7.42 -2.46 -15.38
N ASN A 88 -6.16 -2.49 -15.76
CA ASN A 88 -5.21 -3.57 -15.49
C ASN A 88 -4.42 -3.37 -14.19
N GLY A 89 -4.51 -2.21 -13.53
CA GLY A 89 -3.87 -1.87 -12.25
C GLY A 89 -2.97 -0.64 -12.32
N TRP A 90 -2.22 -0.40 -11.23
CA TRP A 90 -1.31 0.74 -11.09
C TRP A 90 -0.03 0.61 -11.91
N ILE A 91 0.46 1.73 -12.41
CA ILE A 91 1.73 1.88 -13.10
C ILE A 91 2.45 3.07 -12.49
N ARG A 92 3.69 2.87 -12.04
CA ARG A 92 4.62 3.93 -11.64
C ARG A 92 5.76 4.00 -12.63
N GLY A 93 6.16 5.19 -13.05
CA GLY A 93 7.30 5.36 -13.95
C GLY A 93 7.90 6.76 -13.94
N ASP A 94 9.00 6.87 -14.66
CA ASP A 94 9.80 8.08 -14.78
C ASP A 94 10.13 8.32 -16.25
N THR A 95 10.17 9.59 -16.65
CA THR A 95 10.56 10.03 -17.99
C THR A 95 11.60 11.13 -17.88
N LEU A 96 12.82 10.86 -18.33
CA LEU A 96 13.81 11.89 -18.57
C LEU A 96 13.64 12.42 -20.00
N THR A 97 13.14 13.66 -20.11
CA THR A 97 13.05 14.39 -21.37
C THR A 97 14.36 15.13 -21.62
N VAL A 98 14.90 14.96 -22.82
CA VAL A 98 16.18 15.52 -23.26
C VAL A 98 15.96 16.43 -24.48
N ASP A 99 16.22 17.72 -24.33
CA ASP A 99 16.27 18.68 -25.42
C ASP A 99 17.71 18.78 -25.97
N MET A 100 17.92 18.19 -27.15
CA MET A 100 19.22 18.15 -27.81
C MET A 100 19.71 19.56 -28.21
N ALA A 101 18.79 20.52 -28.41
CA ALA A 101 19.15 21.88 -28.78
C ALA A 101 19.79 22.68 -27.63
N ALA A 102 19.59 22.24 -26.38
CA ALA A 102 20.22 22.83 -25.20
C ALA A 102 21.67 22.36 -24.98
N GLY A 103 22.16 21.42 -25.80
CA GLY A 103 23.52 20.90 -25.76
C GLY A 103 23.88 20.01 -24.56
N PRO A 104 23.01 19.09 -24.10
CA PRO A 104 23.41 18.06 -23.14
C PRO A 104 24.49 17.16 -23.77
N VAL A 105 25.39 16.61 -22.96
CA VAL A 105 26.51 15.79 -23.42
C VAL A 105 26.11 14.31 -23.34
N PRO A 106 25.81 13.62 -24.47
CA PRO A 106 25.45 12.21 -24.45
C PRO A 106 26.62 11.39 -23.91
N THR A 107 26.33 10.41 -23.06
CA THR A 107 27.35 9.66 -22.32
C THR A 107 27.02 8.17 -22.34
N TYR A 108 28.00 7.36 -22.77
CA TYR A 108 27.93 5.90 -22.64
C TYR A 108 28.31 5.50 -21.22
N LEU A 109 27.36 4.97 -20.46
CA LEU A 109 27.58 4.51 -19.09
C LEU A 109 28.14 3.08 -19.15
N ASN A 110 29.25 2.84 -18.44
CA ASN A 110 29.86 1.52 -18.36
C ASN A 110 30.74 1.38 -17.09
N PRO A 111 31.07 0.14 -16.67
CA PRO A 111 32.01 -0.13 -15.57
C PRO A 111 33.49 0.08 -15.96
N GLY A 112 33.77 0.42 -17.22
CA GLY A 112 35.10 0.70 -17.76
C GLY A 112 35.72 -0.39 -18.63
N VAL A 113 35.17 -1.61 -18.57
CA VAL A 113 35.42 -2.70 -19.51
C VAL A 113 34.08 -3.33 -19.91
N VAL A 114 34.05 -4.02 -21.05
CA VAL A 114 32.85 -4.55 -21.70
C VAL A 114 32.25 -5.73 -20.93
N ALA A 115 33.08 -6.70 -20.51
CA ALA A 115 32.63 -7.89 -19.79
C ALA A 115 32.76 -7.71 -18.26
N ASP A 116 32.10 -6.68 -17.74
CA ASP A 116 31.94 -6.43 -16.31
C ASP A 116 30.57 -5.80 -16.05
N ARG A 117 30.12 -5.79 -14.78
CA ARG A 117 28.83 -5.25 -14.37
C ARG A 117 28.93 -4.55 -13.04
N THR A 118 28.37 -3.36 -12.96
CA THR A 118 28.22 -2.60 -11.70
C THR A 118 26.81 -2.01 -11.63
N PRO A 119 26.31 -1.66 -10.43
CA PRO A 119 25.12 -0.83 -10.30
C PRO A 119 25.22 0.42 -11.19
N LEU A 120 24.12 0.84 -11.81
CA LEU A 120 24.10 1.97 -12.72
C LEU A 120 24.64 3.25 -12.06
N SER A 121 24.38 3.43 -10.75
CA SER A 121 24.90 4.55 -9.97
C SER A 121 26.43 4.67 -10.02
N GLU A 122 27.17 3.56 -10.01
CA GLU A 122 28.64 3.57 -10.10
C GLU A 122 29.12 3.99 -11.50
N GLN A 123 28.37 3.63 -12.54
CA GLN A 123 28.69 3.99 -13.93
C GLN A 123 28.43 5.48 -14.21
N VAL A 124 27.34 6.00 -13.64
CA VAL A 124 27.00 7.42 -13.66
C VAL A 124 28.08 8.23 -12.93
N GLU A 125 28.48 7.81 -11.73
CA GLU A 125 29.57 8.46 -10.98
C GLU A 125 30.89 8.45 -11.76
N ARG A 126 31.26 7.29 -12.33
CA ARG A 126 32.50 7.13 -13.11
C ARG A 126 32.56 8.04 -14.33
N SER A 127 31.43 8.24 -15.01
CA SER A 127 31.36 9.03 -16.24
C SER A 127 31.14 10.52 -16.00
N GLY A 128 30.68 10.91 -14.81
CA GLY A 128 30.27 12.29 -14.51
C GLY A 128 28.93 12.67 -15.14
N ALA A 129 28.13 11.69 -15.59
CA ALA A 129 26.76 11.93 -16.02
C ALA A 129 25.91 12.44 -14.85
N VAL A 130 24.90 13.26 -15.17
CA VAL A 130 23.96 13.82 -14.17
C VAL A 130 22.62 13.10 -14.18
N ALA A 131 22.35 12.33 -15.23
CA ALA A 131 21.19 11.46 -15.33
C ALA A 131 21.45 10.31 -16.31
N GLY A 132 20.68 9.23 -16.20
CA GLY A 132 20.72 8.13 -17.15
C GLY A 132 19.91 6.92 -16.72
N VAL A 133 19.76 6.00 -17.67
CA VAL A 133 19.06 4.72 -17.49
C VAL A 133 19.95 3.54 -17.87
N ASN A 134 19.57 2.33 -17.44
CA ASN A 134 20.22 1.11 -17.89
C ASN A 134 20.02 0.91 -19.41
N GLY A 135 20.91 0.12 -20.02
CA GLY A 135 20.97 -0.03 -21.46
C GLY A 135 20.61 -1.43 -21.95
N ASP A 136 21.62 -2.06 -22.53
CA ASP A 136 21.51 -3.21 -23.41
C ASP A 136 21.14 -4.51 -22.67
N PHE A 137 20.66 -5.48 -23.44
CA PHE A 137 20.62 -6.88 -23.03
C PHE A 137 22.04 -7.42 -22.93
N PHE A 138 22.23 -8.45 -22.11
CA PHE A 138 23.56 -8.95 -21.83
C PHE A 138 23.57 -10.42 -21.41
N ASP A 139 24.74 -11.03 -21.55
CA ASP A 139 25.04 -12.41 -21.17
C ASP A 139 25.16 -12.54 -19.63
N MET A 140 24.03 -12.36 -18.95
CA MET A 140 23.91 -12.21 -17.49
C MET A 140 24.46 -13.39 -16.69
N ASN A 141 24.38 -14.59 -17.26
CA ASN A 141 24.73 -15.85 -16.59
C ASN A 141 26.15 -16.34 -16.89
N ALA A 142 26.92 -15.62 -17.70
CA ALA A 142 28.30 -15.99 -17.99
C ALA A 142 29.24 -14.77 -17.97
N THR A 143 29.40 -14.08 -19.10
CA THR A 143 30.42 -13.03 -19.23
C THR A 143 30.00 -11.69 -18.60
N GLY A 144 28.69 -11.45 -18.49
CA GLY A 144 28.14 -10.16 -18.14
C GLY A 144 28.24 -9.11 -19.25
N ALA A 145 28.79 -9.44 -20.42
CA ALA A 145 28.99 -8.50 -21.52
C ALA A 145 27.68 -8.19 -22.27
N PRO A 146 27.51 -6.95 -22.79
CA PRO A 146 26.34 -6.57 -23.59
C PRO A 146 26.28 -7.33 -24.92
N ASP A 147 25.07 -7.59 -25.39
CA ASP A 147 24.80 -8.34 -26.63
C ASP A 147 24.81 -7.43 -27.87
N GLY A 148 24.43 -6.16 -27.74
CA GLY A 148 24.32 -5.19 -28.82
C GLY A 148 25.56 -4.33 -28.99
N VAL A 149 25.34 -3.10 -29.46
CA VAL A 149 26.43 -2.17 -29.81
C VAL A 149 26.68 -1.19 -28.68
N GLY A 150 27.96 -0.98 -28.37
CA GLY A 150 28.42 0.12 -27.52
C GLY A 150 29.33 1.05 -28.31
N ILE A 151 28.93 2.32 -28.46
CA ILE A 151 29.81 3.39 -28.97
C ILE A 151 29.95 4.44 -27.88
N ALA A 152 31.19 4.78 -27.53
CA ALA A 152 31.53 5.84 -26.61
C ALA A 152 32.50 6.79 -27.30
N ASP A 153 32.19 8.08 -27.32
CA ASP A 153 33.02 9.14 -27.94
C ASP A 153 33.40 8.84 -29.41
N GLY A 154 32.48 8.22 -30.16
CA GLY A 154 32.71 7.80 -31.55
C GLY A 154 33.52 6.52 -31.73
N GLU A 155 34.02 5.92 -30.64
CA GLU A 155 34.78 4.68 -30.67
C GLU A 155 33.90 3.47 -30.32
N LEU A 156 33.96 2.45 -31.17
CA LEU A 156 33.25 1.19 -30.98
C LEU A 156 33.89 0.39 -29.84
N GLN A 157 33.15 0.20 -28.75
CA GLN A 157 33.56 -0.55 -27.57
C GLN A 157 33.32 -2.05 -27.76
N ASN A 158 32.14 -2.39 -28.26
CA ASN A 158 31.70 -3.75 -28.60
C ASN A 158 30.76 -3.72 -29.81
N ALA A 159 30.84 -4.77 -30.61
CA ALA A 159 30.02 -4.99 -31.79
C ALA A 159 28.80 -5.87 -31.47
N PRO A 160 27.74 -5.80 -32.29
CA PRO A 160 26.52 -6.53 -32.00
C PRO A 160 26.68 -8.03 -32.26
N ALA A 161 26.04 -8.83 -31.40
CA ALA A 161 25.66 -10.18 -31.72
C ALA A 161 24.65 -10.21 -32.87
N GLU A 162 24.47 -11.37 -33.50
CA GLU A 162 23.52 -11.53 -34.60
C GLU A 162 22.11 -11.13 -34.15
N GLY A 163 21.53 -10.11 -34.80
CA GLY A 163 20.20 -9.60 -34.49
C GLY A 163 20.16 -8.42 -33.49
N HIS A 164 21.30 -7.98 -32.96
CA HIS A 164 21.39 -6.90 -31.96
C HIS A 164 21.97 -5.58 -32.52
N ASN A 165 21.73 -5.31 -33.81
CA ASN A 165 22.27 -4.13 -34.51
C ASN A 165 21.55 -2.82 -34.17
N LEU A 166 20.36 -2.90 -33.57
CA LEU A 166 19.50 -1.75 -33.28
C LEU A 166 20.02 -0.95 -32.09
N THR A 167 20.14 0.37 -32.25
CA THR A 167 20.70 1.23 -31.21
C THR A 167 19.89 2.50 -31.00
N ALA A 168 19.74 2.89 -29.73
CA ALA A 168 19.49 4.28 -29.38
C ALA A 168 20.79 5.05 -29.58
N SER A 169 20.77 6.13 -30.37
CA SER A 169 22.00 6.80 -30.78
C SER A 169 21.89 8.31 -30.75
N VAL A 170 23.01 8.97 -30.45
CA VAL A 170 23.22 10.39 -30.75
C VAL A 170 24.34 10.52 -31.77
N THR A 171 24.05 11.18 -32.90
CA THR A 171 25.02 11.36 -33.99
C THR A 171 26.12 12.36 -33.61
N ALA A 172 27.21 12.39 -34.38
CA ALA A 172 28.27 13.39 -34.22
C ALA A 172 27.75 14.84 -34.40
N GLU A 173 26.64 15.03 -35.10
CA GLU A 173 25.93 16.31 -35.26
C GLU A 173 24.97 16.63 -34.11
N GLY A 174 24.84 15.75 -33.10
CA GLY A 174 23.99 15.97 -31.94
C GLY A 174 22.52 15.62 -32.13
N GLN A 175 22.15 14.88 -33.19
CA GLN A 175 20.77 14.42 -33.38
C GLN A 175 20.55 13.08 -32.68
N ALA A 176 19.48 12.98 -31.89
CA ALA A 176 19.06 11.73 -31.27
C ALA A 176 18.16 10.93 -32.22
N ARG A 177 18.45 9.64 -32.43
CA ARG A 177 17.65 8.77 -33.30
C ARG A 177 17.89 7.29 -33.08
N LEU A 178 16.96 6.50 -33.60
CA LEU A 178 17.14 5.07 -33.81
C LEU A 178 18.06 4.81 -35.01
N ALA A 179 19.04 3.92 -34.85
CA ALA A 179 19.99 3.56 -35.90
C ALA A 179 20.26 2.05 -35.91
N GLU A 180 20.65 1.53 -37.08
CA GLU A 180 21.27 0.22 -37.17
C GLU A 180 22.78 0.37 -37.34
N VAL A 181 23.55 -0.21 -36.41
CA VAL A 181 25.01 -0.19 -36.45
C VAL A 181 25.55 -1.59 -36.71
N PHE A 182 26.43 -1.70 -37.70
CA PHE A 182 27.09 -2.92 -38.12
C PHE A 182 28.59 -2.84 -37.88
N LEU A 183 29.23 -3.98 -37.65
CA LEU A 183 30.69 -4.09 -37.62
C LEU A 183 31.23 -4.23 -39.04
N ASP A 184 32.13 -3.33 -39.44
CA ASP A 184 33.03 -3.55 -40.59
C ASP A 184 34.42 -3.87 -40.04
N ALA A 185 34.79 -5.16 -40.00
CA ALA A 185 36.06 -5.62 -39.48
C ALA A 185 36.78 -6.58 -40.42
N THR A 186 38.08 -6.37 -40.58
CA THR A 186 38.96 -7.14 -41.45
C THR A 186 40.27 -7.48 -40.73
N VAL A 187 40.67 -8.74 -40.84
CA VAL A 187 42.00 -9.24 -40.49
C VAL A 187 42.82 -9.42 -41.76
N THR A 188 44.00 -8.81 -41.82
CA THR A 188 44.96 -8.92 -42.93
C THR A 188 46.12 -9.80 -42.51
N LEU A 189 46.20 -11.00 -43.06
CA LEU A 189 47.21 -12.02 -42.79
C LEU A 189 48.45 -11.82 -43.70
N PRO A 190 49.58 -12.51 -43.42
CA PRO A 190 50.76 -12.48 -44.28
C PRO A 190 50.44 -12.77 -45.76
N GLY A 191 51.04 -11.99 -46.66
CA GLY A 191 50.77 -12.07 -48.10
C GLY A 191 49.54 -11.28 -48.56
N ASP A 192 49.01 -10.37 -47.73
CA ASP A 192 47.84 -9.51 -48.00
C ASP A 192 46.54 -10.31 -48.21
N VAL A 193 46.44 -11.45 -47.52
CA VAL A 193 45.22 -12.27 -47.48
C VAL A 193 44.27 -11.65 -46.46
N ARG A 194 43.07 -11.27 -46.91
CA ARG A 194 42.07 -10.61 -46.06
C ARG A 194 40.96 -11.58 -45.66
N ALA A 195 40.64 -11.61 -44.39
CA ALA A 195 39.53 -12.36 -43.82
C ALA A 195 38.61 -11.41 -43.04
N PRO A 196 37.28 -11.56 -43.15
CA PRO A 196 36.35 -10.78 -42.34
C PRO A 196 36.44 -11.20 -40.87
N ALA A 197 36.30 -10.24 -39.97
CA ALA A 197 36.01 -10.50 -38.56
C ALA A 197 34.54 -10.16 -38.29
N SER A 198 33.88 -10.98 -37.48
CA SER A 198 32.43 -10.96 -37.28
C SER A 198 32.02 -10.58 -35.86
N ASN A 199 32.98 -10.27 -34.99
CA ASN A 199 32.76 -9.90 -33.60
C ASN A 199 33.87 -8.94 -33.15
N LEU A 200 33.51 -8.00 -32.27
CA LEU A 200 34.44 -7.16 -31.51
C LEU A 200 33.96 -7.14 -30.05
N ASN A 201 34.77 -7.65 -29.12
CA ASN A 201 34.46 -7.70 -27.68
C ASN A 201 33.05 -8.23 -27.34
N GLY A 202 32.49 -9.12 -28.15
CA GLY A 202 31.15 -9.66 -27.94
C GLY A 202 31.16 -10.99 -27.18
N PRO A 203 30.10 -11.31 -26.41
CA PRO A 203 30.01 -12.51 -25.59
C PRO A 203 29.92 -13.80 -26.40
N VAL A 204 29.43 -13.74 -27.64
CA VAL A 204 29.21 -14.91 -28.50
C VAL A 204 29.93 -14.73 -29.83
N LEU A 205 30.81 -15.66 -30.18
CA LEU A 205 31.41 -15.70 -31.50
C LEU A 205 30.56 -16.57 -32.45
N PRO A 206 30.04 -16.02 -33.57
CA PRO A 206 29.28 -16.78 -34.55
C PRO A 206 30.07 -17.99 -35.08
N ALA A 207 29.36 -19.04 -35.46
CA ALA A 207 29.95 -20.23 -36.06
C ALA A 207 30.86 -19.86 -37.25
N ASP A 208 31.99 -20.55 -37.38
CA ASP A 208 33.01 -20.30 -38.40
C ASP A 208 33.68 -18.90 -38.36
N GLY A 209 33.39 -18.08 -37.34
CA GLY A 209 33.83 -16.69 -37.25
C GLY A 209 35.24 -16.46 -36.69
N ILE A 210 35.73 -15.23 -36.90
CA ILE A 210 36.91 -14.64 -36.26
C ILE A 210 36.44 -13.41 -35.47
N GLY A 211 36.69 -13.38 -34.18
CA GLY A 211 36.40 -12.27 -33.27
C GLY A 211 37.66 -11.51 -32.90
N VAL A 212 37.52 -10.19 -32.74
CA VAL A 212 38.57 -9.30 -32.26
C VAL A 212 38.27 -8.98 -30.79
N TYR A 213 39.23 -9.22 -29.90
CA TYR A 213 39.13 -8.86 -28.50
C TYR A 213 40.26 -7.89 -28.14
N THR A 214 39.91 -6.79 -27.48
CA THR A 214 40.82 -5.73 -27.07
C THR A 214 40.96 -5.70 -25.54
N PRO A 215 41.85 -4.89 -24.96
CA PRO A 215 41.92 -4.74 -23.50
C PRO A 215 40.60 -4.31 -22.86
N LEU A 216 39.69 -3.70 -23.64
CA LEU A 216 38.34 -3.35 -23.19
C LEU A 216 37.49 -4.58 -22.86
N TRP A 217 37.83 -5.79 -23.30
CA TRP A 217 37.07 -6.99 -22.92
C TRP A 217 37.00 -7.19 -21.40
N GLY A 218 38.07 -6.90 -20.67
CA GLY A 218 38.13 -7.13 -19.22
C GLY A 218 38.55 -8.55 -18.84
N GLN A 219 38.11 -9.01 -17.66
CA GLN A 219 38.60 -10.23 -17.00
C GLN A 219 37.83 -11.50 -17.37
N ALA A 220 36.64 -11.37 -17.95
CA ALA A 220 35.77 -12.51 -18.23
C ALA A 220 36.46 -13.55 -19.12
N SER A 221 36.18 -14.82 -18.89
CA SER A 221 36.73 -15.89 -19.72
C SER A 221 36.18 -15.77 -21.14
N ARG A 222 37.08 -15.76 -22.14
CA ARG A 222 36.70 -15.83 -23.57
C ARG A 222 36.34 -17.24 -24.02
N SER A 223 36.46 -18.24 -23.14
CA SER A 223 36.11 -19.63 -23.47
C SER A 223 34.61 -19.82 -23.73
N THR A 224 33.76 -19.02 -23.08
CA THR A 224 32.30 -19.03 -23.26
C THR A 224 31.90 -18.60 -24.67
N ALA A 225 32.63 -17.65 -25.27
CA ALA A 225 32.35 -17.15 -26.61
C ALA A 225 32.49 -18.20 -27.72
N VAL A 226 33.24 -19.27 -27.47
CA VAL A 226 33.47 -20.37 -28.42
C VAL A 226 32.86 -21.70 -27.95
N LEU A 227 31.90 -21.65 -27.02
CA LEU A 227 31.23 -22.84 -26.53
C LEU A 227 30.63 -23.66 -27.69
N GLY A 228 30.89 -24.97 -27.68
CA GLY A 228 30.42 -25.90 -28.71
C GLY A 228 31.25 -25.93 -30.01
N ALA A 229 32.29 -25.10 -30.14
CA ALA A 229 33.21 -25.17 -31.28
C ALA A 229 34.00 -26.49 -31.30
N GLN A 230 34.23 -27.03 -32.50
CA GLN A 230 35.05 -28.24 -32.68
C GLN A 230 36.54 -27.88 -32.79
N ARG A 231 36.85 -26.70 -33.32
CA ARG A 231 38.21 -26.16 -33.45
C ARG A 231 38.24 -24.74 -32.93
N VAL A 232 39.30 -24.40 -32.20
CA VAL A 232 39.52 -23.06 -31.66
C VAL A 232 40.96 -22.65 -31.89
N THR A 233 41.19 -21.36 -32.15
CA THR A 233 42.54 -20.77 -32.19
C THR A 233 42.47 -19.36 -31.61
N GLU A 234 43.35 -19.08 -30.64
CA GLU A 234 43.56 -17.74 -30.09
C GLU A 234 44.92 -17.23 -30.56
N VAL A 235 44.97 -16.03 -31.14
CA VAL A 235 46.18 -15.38 -31.60
C VAL A 235 46.33 -14.04 -30.89
N GLU A 236 47.40 -13.89 -30.14
CA GLU A 236 47.75 -12.62 -29.51
C GLU A 236 48.65 -11.81 -30.45
N ILE A 237 48.25 -10.56 -30.70
CA ILE A 237 48.94 -9.61 -31.56
C ILE A 237 49.43 -8.44 -30.69
N ARG A 238 50.69 -8.04 -30.88
CA ARG A 238 51.30 -6.85 -30.27
C ARG A 238 51.99 -6.05 -31.35
N ASP A 239 51.69 -4.75 -31.43
CA ASP A 239 52.25 -3.83 -32.43
C ASP A 239 52.13 -4.33 -33.89
N GLY A 240 51.02 -5.00 -34.22
CA GLY A 240 50.76 -5.56 -35.56
C GLY A 240 51.53 -6.85 -35.88
N VAL A 241 52.12 -7.50 -34.87
CA VAL A 241 52.88 -8.75 -35.01
C VAL A 241 52.33 -9.81 -34.08
N VAL A 242 52.22 -11.06 -34.55
CA VAL A 242 51.83 -12.20 -33.73
C VAL A 242 52.84 -12.42 -32.61
N ALA A 243 52.40 -12.30 -31.37
CA ALA A 243 53.18 -12.61 -30.18
C ALA A 243 53.04 -14.09 -29.79
N GLU A 244 51.82 -14.62 -29.82
CA GLU A 244 51.55 -16.01 -29.44
C GLU A 244 50.35 -16.59 -30.22
N VAL A 245 50.36 -17.91 -30.44
CA VAL A 245 49.26 -18.66 -31.06
C VAL A 245 48.94 -19.84 -30.16
N ARG A 246 47.68 -19.99 -29.77
CA ARG A 246 47.22 -20.98 -28.80
C ARG A 246 46.01 -21.75 -29.34
N PRO A 247 45.89 -23.05 -29.03
CA PRO A 247 44.78 -23.89 -29.50
C PRO A 247 43.49 -23.70 -28.68
N GLN A 248 43.53 -22.92 -27.60
CA GLN A 248 42.41 -22.62 -26.71
C GLN A 248 42.56 -21.18 -26.18
N PRO A 249 41.47 -20.52 -25.80
CA PRO A 249 41.51 -19.19 -25.20
C PRO A 249 42.18 -19.23 -23.83
N VAL A 250 42.84 -18.14 -23.45
CA VAL A 250 43.44 -17.98 -22.13
C VAL A 250 42.57 -17.09 -21.26
N ASP A 251 42.36 -17.49 -20.00
CA ASP A 251 41.63 -16.69 -19.04
C ASP A 251 42.39 -15.43 -18.62
N GLY A 252 41.65 -14.42 -18.17
CA GLY A 252 42.19 -13.15 -17.71
C GLY A 252 42.26 -12.07 -18.78
N PRO A 253 42.79 -10.90 -18.41
CA PRO A 253 42.66 -9.68 -19.19
C PRO A 253 43.63 -9.68 -20.35
N ILE A 254 43.25 -8.98 -21.42
CA ILE A 254 44.14 -8.75 -22.56
C ILE A 254 45.11 -7.62 -22.18
N PRO A 255 46.43 -7.83 -22.25
CA PRO A 255 47.40 -6.80 -21.87
C PRO A 255 47.25 -5.52 -22.70
N ALA A 256 47.48 -4.36 -22.09
CA ALA A 256 47.49 -3.08 -22.80
C ALA A 256 48.43 -3.12 -24.02
N GLY A 257 47.98 -2.55 -25.14
CA GLY A 257 48.69 -2.59 -26.43
C GLY A 257 48.61 -3.93 -27.17
N SER A 258 47.89 -4.93 -26.63
CA SER A 258 47.65 -6.22 -27.30
C SER A 258 46.24 -6.28 -27.89
N THR A 259 46.07 -7.08 -28.93
CA THR A 259 44.77 -7.46 -29.49
C THR A 259 44.75 -8.97 -29.66
N VAL A 260 43.65 -9.61 -29.32
CA VAL A 260 43.47 -11.05 -29.48
C VAL A 260 42.51 -11.31 -30.64
N LEU A 261 42.92 -12.17 -31.57
CA LEU A 261 42.00 -12.79 -32.51
C LEU A 261 41.58 -14.15 -31.96
N LEU A 262 40.29 -14.32 -31.71
CA LEU A 262 39.71 -15.58 -31.30
C LEU A 262 38.90 -16.13 -32.46
N ALA A 263 39.20 -17.35 -32.91
CA ALA A 263 38.50 -17.94 -34.04
C ALA A 263 38.00 -19.34 -33.72
N ARG A 264 36.86 -19.70 -34.30
CA ARG A 264 36.25 -21.02 -34.17
C ARG A 264 36.00 -21.67 -35.52
N ASP A 265 36.06 -23.00 -35.53
CA ASP A 265 35.71 -23.85 -36.67
C ASP A 265 36.44 -23.42 -37.96
N ALA A 266 35.75 -23.04 -39.04
CA ALA A 266 36.46 -22.61 -40.26
C ALA A 266 37.32 -21.35 -40.06
N GLY A 267 36.94 -20.45 -39.15
CA GLY A 267 37.76 -19.29 -38.78
C GLY A 267 39.06 -19.70 -38.10
N ALA A 268 39.05 -20.77 -37.29
CA ALA A 268 40.27 -21.31 -36.69
C ALA A 268 41.24 -21.84 -37.77
N ASP A 269 40.70 -22.45 -38.84
CA ASP A 269 41.49 -22.93 -39.97
C ASP A 269 42.17 -21.77 -40.74
N VAL A 270 41.55 -20.60 -40.77
CA VAL A 270 42.12 -19.36 -41.36
C VAL A 270 43.33 -18.88 -40.55
N LEU A 271 43.29 -18.99 -39.22
CA LEU A 271 44.37 -18.54 -38.34
C LEU A 271 45.46 -19.61 -38.10
N ALA A 272 45.20 -20.87 -38.42
CA ALA A 272 46.08 -22.02 -38.12
C ALA A 272 47.50 -21.92 -38.71
N GLY A 273 47.69 -21.11 -39.76
CA GLY A 273 48.99 -20.90 -40.41
C GLY A 273 49.92 -19.91 -39.71
N LEU A 274 49.39 -19.10 -38.79
CA LEU A 274 50.13 -18.03 -38.13
C LEU A 274 51.18 -18.55 -37.14
N LYS A 275 52.29 -17.81 -37.03
CA LYS A 275 53.40 -18.10 -36.12
C LYS A 275 53.86 -16.80 -35.45
N PRO A 276 54.46 -16.88 -34.25
CA PRO A 276 55.12 -15.72 -33.64
C PRO A 276 56.08 -15.03 -34.61
N GLY A 277 55.93 -13.72 -34.76
CA GLY A 277 56.70 -12.89 -35.72
C GLY A 277 55.99 -12.56 -37.04
N ASP A 278 54.86 -13.20 -37.34
CA ASP A 278 54.07 -12.87 -38.53
C ASP A 278 53.39 -11.49 -38.40
N ALA A 279 53.41 -10.70 -39.47
CA ALA A 279 52.69 -9.42 -39.52
C ALA A 279 51.20 -9.66 -39.75
N VAL A 280 50.36 -9.12 -38.88
CA VAL A 280 48.90 -9.21 -38.96
C VAL A 280 48.30 -7.83 -38.72
N GLY A 281 47.53 -7.36 -39.70
CA GLY A 281 46.74 -6.13 -39.59
C GLY A 281 45.34 -6.43 -39.08
N VAL A 282 44.83 -5.62 -38.17
CA VAL A 282 43.44 -5.66 -37.70
C VAL A 282 42.85 -4.26 -37.89
N SER A 283 41.73 -4.18 -38.60
CA SER A 283 40.96 -2.94 -38.76
C SER A 283 39.50 -3.22 -38.46
N TYR A 284 38.87 -2.39 -37.64
CA TYR A 284 37.44 -2.43 -37.37
C TYR A 284 36.88 -1.01 -37.27
N ALA A 285 35.64 -0.81 -37.71
CA ALA A 285 34.92 0.44 -37.58
C ALA A 285 33.40 0.17 -37.52
N PRO A 286 32.63 1.06 -36.85
CA PRO A 286 31.18 1.02 -36.96
C PRO A 286 30.76 1.49 -38.35
N ARG A 287 29.75 0.82 -38.92
CA ARG A 287 29.04 1.26 -40.13
C ARG A 287 27.58 1.44 -39.78
N SER A 288 27.10 2.67 -39.84
CA SER A 288 25.75 3.04 -39.43
C SER A 288 24.93 3.55 -40.62
N ASP A 289 23.62 3.30 -40.60
CA ASP A 289 22.64 3.96 -41.48
C ASP A 289 22.37 5.43 -41.08
N ALA A 290 22.89 5.81 -39.91
CA ALA A 290 22.79 7.10 -39.28
C ALA A 290 24.11 7.91 -39.30
N GLY A 291 24.99 7.67 -40.27
CA GLY A 291 26.23 8.45 -40.40
C GLY A 291 27.21 8.24 -39.24
N GLU A 292 27.95 9.28 -38.87
CA GLU A 292 28.88 9.19 -37.73
C GLU A 292 28.12 9.27 -36.41
N ILE A 293 28.39 8.34 -35.51
CA ILE A 293 27.70 8.21 -34.22
C ILE A 293 28.66 8.64 -33.11
N ALA A 294 28.20 9.51 -32.21
CA ALA A 294 28.98 9.91 -31.03
C ALA A 294 28.79 8.91 -29.88
N VAL A 295 27.53 8.55 -29.59
CA VAL A 295 27.18 7.57 -28.55
C VAL A 295 26.08 6.65 -29.08
N ALA A 296 26.21 5.36 -28.81
CA ALA A 296 25.17 4.37 -29.07
C ALA A 296 25.12 3.32 -27.98
N VAL A 297 23.89 2.90 -27.64
CA VAL A 297 23.59 1.79 -26.74
C VAL A 297 22.61 0.85 -27.45
N GLY A 298 22.90 -0.44 -27.40
CA GLY A 298 22.05 -1.50 -27.97
C GLY A 298 20.66 -1.54 -27.34
N GLY A 299 19.67 -1.86 -28.17
CA GLY A 299 18.31 -2.17 -27.74
C GLY A 299 17.78 -3.39 -28.50
N SER A 300 16.77 -4.06 -27.97
CA SER A 300 16.33 -5.36 -28.51
C SER A 300 15.21 -5.27 -29.52
N LYS A 301 14.31 -4.30 -29.39
CA LYS A 301 13.05 -4.28 -30.15
C LYS A 301 12.60 -2.87 -30.47
N THR A 302 12.29 -2.62 -31.74
CA THR A 302 11.62 -1.38 -32.17
C THR A 302 10.18 -1.38 -31.67
N LEU A 303 9.82 -0.37 -30.87
CA LEU A 303 8.48 -0.16 -30.33
C LEU A 303 7.64 0.70 -31.26
N VAL A 304 8.23 1.79 -31.76
CA VAL A 304 7.60 2.75 -32.67
C VAL A 304 8.58 3.04 -33.80
N ARG A 305 8.07 3.16 -35.03
CA ARG A 305 8.84 3.57 -36.22
C ARG A 305 7.99 4.49 -37.07
N ASP A 306 8.53 5.64 -37.49
CA ASP A 306 7.84 6.64 -38.32
C ASP A 306 6.43 7.00 -37.78
N GLY A 307 6.30 7.11 -36.46
CA GLY A 307 5.06 7.42 -35.73
C GLY A 307 4.06 6.25 -35.62
N VAL A 308 4.45 5.06 -36.07
CA VAL A 308 3.61 3.85 -36.09
C VAL A 308 4.13 2.82 -35.09
N ILE A 309 3.27 2.36 -34.19
CA ILE A 309 3.56 1.25 -33.27
C ILE A 309 3.81 -0.01 -34.11
N GLN A 310 4.92 -0.69 -33.85
CA GLN A 310 5.31 -1.88 -34.59
C GLN A 310 4.52 -3.11 -34.13
N GLU A 311 4.37 -4.12 -34.98
CA GLU A 311 3.68 -5.37 -34.67
C GLU A 311 4.47 -6.58 -35.21
N PRO A 312 4.50 -7.72 -34.50
CA PRO A 312 3.83 -7.99 -33.23
C PRO A 312 4.61 -7.49 -32.01
N LEU A 313 3.95 -6.78 -31.10
CA LEU A 313 4.44 -6.52 -29.74
C LEU A 313 3.77 -7.46 -28.74
N ASP A 314 4.50 -7.86 -27.71
CA ASP A 314 3.90 -8.63 -26.62
C ASP A 314 2.92 -7.75 -25.85
N ASP A 315 1.67 -8.22 -25.73
CA ASP A 315 0.58 -7.60 -24.98
C ASP A 315 0.11 -8.48 -23.82
N GLY A 316 0.82 -9.59 -23.54
CA GLY A 316 0.50 -10.48 -22.44
C GLY A 316 1.38 -10.29 -21.20
N THR A 317 2.69 -10.03 -21.40
CA THR A 317 3.68 -10.11 -20.31
C THR A 317 4.05 -8.73 -19.80
N LYS A 318 3.66 -8.45 -18.56
CA LYS A 318 4.00 -7.21 -17.85
C LYS A 318 5.33 -7.36 -17.13
N HIS A 319 6.22 -6.40 -17.32
CA HIS A 319 7.50 -6.32 -16.62
C HIS A 319 7.83 -4.87 -16.28
N PRO A 320 8.76 -4.62 -15.33
CA PRO A 320 9.52 -3.38 -15.33
C PRO A 320 10.17 -3.18 -16.70
N ARG A 321 10.12 -1.97 -17.25
CA ARG A 321 10.60 -1.67 -18.61
C ARG A 321 11.53 -0.47 -18.59
N THR A 322 12.52 -0.49 -19.49
CA THR A 322 13.31 0.69 -19.86
C THR A 322 13.18 0.90 -21.36
N ALA A 323 12.98 2.14 -21.82
CA ALA A 323 12.84 2.46 -23.23
C ALA A 323 13.48 3.80 -23.58
N ALA A 324 13.84 3.95 -24.85
CA ALA A 324 14.32 5.20 -25.45
C ALA A 324 13.45 5.57 -26.65
N GLY A 325 13.10 6.85 -26.79
CA GLY A 325 12.33 7.35 -27.92
C GLY A 325 12.81 8.70 -28.41
N PHE A 326 12.45 9.04 -29.64
CA PHE A 326 13.02 10.16 -30.38
C PHE A 326 11.94 10.93 -31.14
N SER A 327 12.04 12.25 -31.19
CA SER A 327 11.19 13.05 -32.08
C SER A 327 11.59 12.84 -33.54
N ALA A 328 10.66 13.09 -34.47
CA ALA A 328 10.89 12.90 -35.91
C ALA A 328 12.09 13.72 -36.47
N ASP A 329 12.42 14.85 -35.86
CA ASP A 329 13.55 15.71 -36.23
C ASP A 329 14.84 15.41 -35.43
N GLY A 330 14.77 14.48 -34.47
CA GLY A 330 15.86 14.11 -33.57
C GLY A 330 16.29 15.20 -32.60
N SER A 331 15.48 16.25 -32.41
CA SER A 331 15.78 17.33 -31.46
C SER A 331 15.41 16.97 -30.02
N ARG A 332 14.59 15.94 -29.81
CA ARG A 332 14.20 15.44 -28.48
C ARG A 332 14.43 13.95 -28.35
N MET A 333 14.81 13.56 -27.15
CA MET A 333 14.91 12.17 -26.73
C MET A 333 14.18 11.99 -25.40
N TRP A 334 13.53 10.85 -25.23
CA TRP A 334 12.92 10.42 -23.98
C TRP A 334 13.57 9.13 -23.52
N LEU A 335 14.02 9.09 -22.27
CA LEU A 335 14.42 7.88 -21.58
C LEU A 335 13.35 7.58 -20.53
N VAL A 336 12.73 6.40 -20.61
CA VAL A 336 11.61 6.03 -19.75
C VAL A 336 11.96 4.79 -18.95
N THR A 337 11.63 4.83 -17.66
CA THR A 337 11.60 3.67 -16.76
C THR A 337 10.19 3.45 -16.27
N VAL A 338 9.78 2.18 -16.17
CA VAL A 338 8.53 1.76 -15.56
C VAL A 338 8.87 0.73 -14.51
N ASP A 339 8.46 1.00 -13.27
CA ASP A 339 8.66 0.07 -12.16
C ASP A 339 7.75 -1.15 -12.31
N GLY A 340 8.08 -2.22 -11.59
CA GLY A 340 7.19 -3.37 -11.44
C GLY A 340 7.32 -3.98 -10.06
N THR A 341 6.39 -4.88 -9.73
CA THR A 341 6.20 -5.53 -8.41
C THR A 341 5.75 -4.56 -7.32
N GLY A 342 4.90 -5.04 -6.39
CA GLY A 342 4.34 -4.23 -5.30
C GLY A 342 3.42 -3.10 -5.78
N ILE A 343 4.01 -1.91 -5.98
CA ILE A 343 3.29 -0.63 -6.22
C ILE A 343 3.01 -0.33 -7.70
N SER A 344 3.52 -1.16 -8.62
CA SER A 344 3.34 -1.05 -10.07
C SER A 344 3.22 -2.43 -10.69
N ARG A 345 2.26 -2.60 -11.61
CA ARG A 345 2.07 -3.83 -12.38
C ARG A 345 3.10 -4.02 -13.50
N GLY A 346 3.87 -2.97 -13.81
CA GLY A 346 4.72 -2.91 -15.01
C GLY A 346 3.93 -2.72 -16.31
N MET A 347 4.64 -2.74 -17.43
CA MET A 347 4.05 -2.59 -18.77
C MET A 347 4.36 -3.79 -19.66
N THR A 348 3.42 -4.12 -20.55
CA THR A 348 3.67 -4.95 -21.73
C THR A 348 4.54 -4.19 -22.75
N GLU A 349 5.05 -4.85 -23.78
CA GLU A 349 5.78 -4.14 -24.84
C GLU A 349 4.85 -3.20 -25.61
N LEU A 350 3.58 -3.59 -25.77
CA LEU A 350 2.58 -2.75 -26.41
C LEU A 350 2.18 -1.54 -25.54
N ASP A 351 2.04 -1.73 -24.22
CA ASP A 351 1.78 -0.63 -23.27
C ASP A 351 2.88 0.43 -23.34
N ILE A 352 4.16 0.02 -23.26
CA ILE A 352 5.28 0.97 -23.32
C ILE A 352 5.38 1.63 -24.71
N ALA A 353 5.09 0.92 -25.81
CA ALA A 353 5.04 1.54 -27.14
C ALA A 353 3.96 2.63 -27.25
N ARG A 354 2.76 2.38 -26.69
CA ARG A 354 1.69 3.38 -26.61
C ARG A 354 2.11 4.57 -25.75
N HIS A 355 2.78 4.33 -24.63
CA HIS A 355 3.30 5.40 -23.77
C HIS A 355 4.36 6.25 -24.49
N MET A 356 5.36 5.63 -25.13
CA MET A 356 6.36 6.35 -25.95
C MET A 356 5.71 7.20 -27.04
N LYS A 357 4.68 6.66 -27.72
CA LYS A 357 3.92 7.41 -28.72
C LYS A 357 3.17 8.61 -28.11
N SER A 358 2.61 8.45 -26.91
CA SER A 358 1.91 9.54 -26.20
C SER A 358 2.85 10.69 -25.80
N LEU A 359 4.14 10.39 -25.54
CA LEU A 359 5.19 11.39 -25.32
C LEU A 359 5.59 12.15 -26.61
N GLY A 360 5.18 11.65 -27.78
CA GLY A 360 5.53 12.21 -29.09
C GLY A 360 6.71 11.54 -29.78
N ALA A 361 7.09 10.32 -29.36
CA ALA A 361 8.11 9.55 -30.04
C ALA A 361 7.65 9.13 -31.45
N ASP A 362 8.44 9.49 -32.45
CA ASP A 362 8.28 9.03 -33.84
C ASP A 362 8.99 7.68 -34.02
N ASP A 363 10.14 7.52 -33.38
CA ASP A 363 10.87 6.25 -33.26
C ASP A 363 11.09 5.91 -31.78
N ALA A 364 11.00 4.63 -31.42
CA ALA A 364 11.31 4.16 -30.07
C ALA A 364 11.84 2.72 -30.04
N VAL A 365 12.68 2.43 -29.05
CA VAL A 365 13.32 1.13 -28.83
C VAL A 365 13.23 0.71 -27.37
N ASN A 366 13.04 -0.58 -27.15
CA ASN A 366 13.08 -1.21 -25.83
C ASN A 366 14.51 -1.58 -25.42
N PHE A 367 14.88 -1.22 -24.20
CA PHE A 367 16.12 -1.63 -23.52
C PHE A 367 15.88 -2.84 -22.61
N ASP A 368 16.94 -3.32 -21.96
CA ASP A 368 16.78 -4.37 -20.95
C ASP A 368 15.89 -3.89 -19.80
N GLY A 369 15.06 -4.79 -19.30
CA GLY A 369 14.01 -4.50 -18.31
C GLY A 369 14.16 -5.33 -17.03
N GLY A 370 13.04 -5.58 -16.35
CA GLY A 370 13.04 -6.35 -15.11
C GLY A 370 13.89 -5.67 -14.02
N GLY A 371 14.63 -6.46 -13.24
CA GLY A 371 15.51 -5.90 -12.19
C GLY A 371 16.65 -5.02 -12.71
N SER A 372 16.90 -4.96 -14.02
CA SER A 372 17.86 -4.02 -14.62
C SER A 372 17.32 -2.59 -14.70
N THR A 373 15.99 -2.41 -14.72
CA THR A 373 15.34 -1.10 -14.85
C THR A 373 15.75 -0.16 -13.72
N THR A 374 16.51 0.88 -14.08
CA THR A 374 17.03 1.89 -13.15
C THR A 374 17.06 3.26 -13.81
N MET A 375 16.57 4.30 -13.14
CA MET A 375 16.68 5.71 -13.50
C MET A 375 17.49 6.45 -12.43
N LEU A 376 18.55 7.14 -12.86
CA LEU A 376 19.23 8.13 -12.02
C LEU A 376 19.02 9.53 -12.58
N ALA A 377 18.83 10.49 -11.68
CA ALA A 377 18.86 11.91 -11.99
C ALA A 377 19.38 12.72 -10.79
N ARG A 378 20.07 13.82 -11.08
CA ARG A 378 20.54 14.78 -10.09
C ARG A 378 19.52 15.92 -9.95
N PRO A 379 18.87 16.11 -8.79
CA PRO A 379 18.13 17.33 -8.52
C PRO A 379 19.06 18.55 -8.62
N VAL A 380 18.56 19.65 -9.17
CA VAL A 380 19.37 20.88 -9.32
C VAL A 380 19.89 21.37 -7.96
N GLY A 381 21.19 21.60 -7.87
CA GLY A 381 21.85 22.03 -6.64
C GLY A 381 22.29 20.89 -5.70
N ASP A 382 22.04 19.63 -6.06
CA ASP A 382 22.53 18.47 -5.30
C ASP A 382 23.94 18.04 -5.71
N ALA A 383 24.63 17.35 -4.81
CA ALA A 383 26.01 16.90 -5.00
C ALA A 383 26.18 15.88 -6.15
N GLY A 384 25.17 15.06 -6.39
CA GLY A 384 25.23 14.02 -7.42
C GLY A 384 23.88 13.35 -7.67
N PRO A 385 23.79 12.49 -8.68
CA PRO A 385 22.56 11.79 -9.04
C PRO A 385 22.13 10.80 -7.97
N SER A 386 20.81 10.60 -7.84
CA SER A 386 20.20 9.58 -7.00
C SER A 386 19.26 8.71 -7.83
N VAL A 387 18.97 7.50 -7.36
CA VAL A 387 17.97 6.61 -7.98
C VAL A 387 16.58 7.21 -7.78
N ARG A 388 15.78 7.25 -8.85
CA ARG A 388 14.45 7.88 -8.86
C ARG A 388 13.29 6.87 -8.90
N ASN A 389 13.55 5.70 -9.46
CA ASN A 389 12.60 4.61 -9.56
C ASN A 389 12.77 3.59 -8.41
N LEU A 390 11.89 2.58 -8.33
CA LEU A 390 12.01 1.46 -7.39
C LEU A 390 12.54 0.19 -8.10
N PRO A 391 13.83 -0.17 -7.94
CA PRO A 391 14.39 -1.37 -8.58
C PRO A 391 13.66 -2.65 -8.13
N ALA A 392 13.21 -3.45 -9.10
CA ALA A 392 12.38 -4.64 -8.84
C ALA A 392 13.07 -5.75 -8.02
N ASP A 393 14.41 -5.77 -7.97
CA ASP A 393 15.16 -6.74 -7.17
C ASP A 393 15.33 -6.29 -5.70
N GLY A 394 14.96 -5.05 -5.34
CA GLY A 394 15.27 -4.38 -4.09
C GLY A 394 16.48 -3.43 -4.24
N PRO A 395 17.73 -3.93 -4.20
CA PRO A 395 18.89 -3.15 -4.64
C PRO A 395 18.99 -3.05 -6.16
N GLN A 396 19.76 -2.08 -6.65
CA GLN A 396 20.12 -1.98 -8.07
C GLN A 396 20.81 -3.26 -8.56
N ARG A 397 20.34 -3.83 -9.66
CA ARG A 397 21.04 -4.92 -10.34
C ARG A 397 22.31 -4.40 -11.01
N PRO A 398 23.45 -5.11 -10.90
CA PRO A 398 24.61 -4.82 -11.73
C PRO A 398 24.33 -5.06 -13.22
N VAL A 399 24.51 -4.02 -14.03
CA VAL A 399 24.31 -4.02 -15.50
C VAL A 399 25.62 -3.67 -16.20
N PRO A 400 25.83 -4.04 -17.48
CA PRO A 400 27.09 -3.76 -18.16
C PRO A 400 27.19 -2.37 -18.79
N ASN A 401 26.06 -1.74 -19.09
CA ASN A 401 26.04 -0.42 -19.68
C ASN A 401 24.72 0.32 -19.44
N GLY A 402 24.71 1.58 -19.86
CA GLY A 402 23.55 2.45 -19.85
C GLY A 402 23.69 3.64 -20.78
N PHE A 403 22.60 4.38 -20.94
CA PHE A 403 22.57 5.64 -21.67
C PHE A 403 22.34 6.78 -20.69
N GLY A 404 23.28 7.72 -20.63
CA GLY A 404 23.17 8.90 -19.78
C GLY A 404 23.50 10.20 -20.47
N PHE A 405 23.35 11.28 -19.73
CA PHE A 405 23.71 12.63 -20.14
C PHE A 405 24.49 13.32 -19.03
N ALA A 406 25.62 13.91 -19.40
CA ALA A 406 26.30 14.91 -18.59
C ALA A 406 25.87 16.30 -19.05
N THR A 407 26.17 17.31 -18.23
CA THR A 407 26.02 18.71 -18.63
C THR A 407 27.36 19.26 -19.12
N PRO A 408 27.37 20.28 -19.98
CA PRO A 408 28.58 21.07 -20.21
C PRO A 408 29.19 21.52 -18.86
N PRO A 409 30.54 21.61 -18.75
CA PRO A 409 31.17 22.12 -17.53
C PRO A 409 30.61 23.51 -17.19
N GLY A 410 30.01 23.64 -16.02
CA GLY A 410 29.49 24.91 -15.53
C GLY A 410 30.60 25.85 -15.06
N SER A 411 30.24 27.12 -14.90
CA SER A 411 31.14 28.18 -14.43
C SER A 411 31.63 27.95 -12.99
N GLY A 412 30.90 27.17 -12.18
CA GLY A 412 31.07 27.12 -10.73
C GLY A 412 30.70 28.45 -10.03
N GLU A 413 30.16 29.41 -10.77
CA GLU A 413 29.62 30.65 -10.23
C GLU A 413 28.13 30.46 -9.95
N LEU A 414 27.65 31.05 -8.85
CA LEU A 414 26.23 31.00 -8.52
C LEU A 414 25.42 31.66 -9.63
N THR A 415 24.41 30.98 -10.15
CA THR A 415 23.45 31.51 -11.13
C THR A 415 21.99 31.40 -10.68
N GLY A 416 21.70 30.48 -9.74
CA GLY A 416 20.37 30.28 -9.22
C GLY A 416 20.36 29.60 -7.85
N PHE A 417 19.16 29.51 -7.27
CA PHE A 417 18.86 28.69 -6.10
C PHE A 417 17.67 27.80 -6.43
N ALA A 418 17.66 26.57 -5.91
CA ALA A 418 16.53 25.65 -5.94
C ALA A 418 16.17 25.26 -4.50
N PRO A 419 15.53 26.17 -3.74
CA PRO A 419 15.19 25.90 -2.35
C PRO A 419 14.26 24.69 -2.21
N HIS A 420 14.54 23.82 -1.25
CA HIS A 420 13.71 22.66 -0.94
C HIS A 420 13.88 22.26 0.53
N THR A 421 13.07 21.32 0.99
CA THR A 421 13.15 20.80 2.36
C THR A 421 14.33 19.84 2.49
N ALA A 422 15.02 19.85 3.64
CA ALA A 422 16.20 19.00 3.84
C ALA A 422 15.89 17.49 3.87
N SER A 423 14.63 17.13 4.12
CA SER A 423 14.10 15.78 4.02
C SER A 423 12.92 15.82 3.03
N PRO A 424 13.15 15.55 1.74
CA PRO A 424 12.09 15.51 0.74
C PRO A 424 11.22 14.26 0.94
N GLY A 425 9.97 14.34 0.51
CA GLY A 425 8.98 13.27 0.64
C GLY A 425 7.58 13.87 0.66
N ASP A 426 6.59 13.01 0.86
CA ASP A 426 5.20 13.45 0.91
C ASP A 426 4.99 14.46 2.05
N ASP A 427 4.25 15.52 1.74
CA ASP A 427 3.92 16.61 2.66
C ASP A 427 5.12 17.29 3.35
N ALA A 428 6.33 17.19 2.79
CA ALA A 428 7.53 17.77 3.37
C ALA A 428 7.44 19.30 3.48
N GLU A 429 6.76 19.95 2.54
CA GLU A 429 6.50 21.39 2.50
C GLU A 429 5.43 21.84 3.51
N ARG A 430 4.70 20.92 4.13
CA ARG A 430 3.72 21.23 5.18
C ARG A 430 4.43 21.42 6.52
N VAL A 431 4.00 22.43 7.29
CA VAL A 431 4.52 22.73 8.63
C VAL A 431 3.38 23.21 9.52
N LEU A 432 3.15 22.55 10.65
CA LEU A 432 2.16 22.99 11.64
C LEU A 432 2.58 24.29 12.30
N SER A 433 1.59 25.10 12.66
CA SER A 433 1.83 26.37 13.34
C SER A 433 2.59 26.15 14.66
N GLY A 434 3.68 26.91 14.84
CA GLY A 434 4.58 26.79 15.99
C GLY A 434 5.71 25.77 15.82
N LEU A 435 5.70 24.94 14.77
CA LEU A 435 6.72 23.93 14.47
C LEU A 435 7.60 24.36 13.28
N SER A 436 8.60 23.55 12.94
CA SER A 436 9.66 23.94 12.01
C SER A 436 10.02 22.89 10.96
N ARG A 437 10.65 23.38 9.89
CA ARG A 437 11.24 22.55 8.83
C ARG A 437 12.59 23.14 8.43
N ARG A 438 13.57 22.26 8.20
CA ARG A 438 14.88 22.69 7.70
C ARG A 438 14.82 22.79 6.18
N LEU A 439 15.35 23.88 5.65
CA LEU A 439 15.45 24.17 4.23
C LEU A 439 16.90 24.05 3.75
N VAL A 440 17.06 23.61 2.51
CA VAL A 440 18.31 23.63 1.77
C VAL A 440 18.17 24.69 0.68
N PRO A 441 19.14 25.61 0.52
CA PRO A 441 18.99 26.69 -0.45
C PRO A 441 19.15 26.21 -1.91
N GLY A 442 19.87 25.10 -2.14
CA GLY A 442 20.06 24.53 -3.48
C GLY A 442 20.79 25.49 -4.44
N GLY A 443 21.82 26.20 -3.96
CA GLY A 443 22.60 27.12 -4.80
C GLY A 443 23.30 26.36 -5.93
N HIS A 444 23.19 26.85 -7.16
CA HIS A 444 23.70 26.17 -8.34
C HIS A 444 24.22 27.10 -9.42
N ASP A 445 25.11 26.58 -10.27
CA ASP A 445 25.56 27.23 -11.51
C ASP A 445 24.64 26.93 -12.70
N GLU A 446 24.95 27.45 -13.89
CA GLU A 446 24.11 27.29 -15.08
C GLU A 446 23.98 25.84 -15.55
N SER A 447 24.83 24.93 -15.06
CA SER A 447 24.76 23.49 -15.35
C SER A 447 23.89 22.73 -14.34
N GLY A 448 23.39 23.41 -13.29
CA GLY A 448 22.68 22.80 -12.16
C GLY A 448 23.62 22.17 -11.13
N ALA A 449 24.95 22.32 -11.28
CA ALA A 449 25.93 21.81 -10.33
C ALA A 449 25.91 22.66 -9.05
N PRO A 450 26.17 22.05 -7.87
CA PRO A 450 26.05 22.73 -6.59
C PRO A 450 27.12 23.81 -6.42
N VAL A 451 26.71 24.97 -5.90
CA VAL A 451 27.59 26.10 -5.56
C VAL A 451 27.38 26.48 -4.10
N THR A 452 28.41 26.26 -3.27
CA THR A 452 28.41 26.69 -1.88
C THR A 452 28.59 28.20 -1.79
N THR A 453 27.63 28.88 -1.15
CA THR A 453 27.63 30.34 -1.04
C THR A 453 26.93 30.79 0.24
N ASP A 454 27.26 32.00 0.71
CA ASP A 454 26.49 32.65 1.77
C ASP A 454 25.05 32.88 1.28
N THR A 455 24.05 32.57 2.12
CA THR A 455 22.64 32.65 1.74
C THR A 455 21.87 33.53 2.72
N THR A 456 21.03 34.41 2.18
CA THR A 456 20.03 35.17 2.93
C THR A 456 18.64 34.67 2.55
N TRP A 457 17.83 34.35 3.57
CA TRP A 457 16.45 33.94 3.38
C TRP A 457 15.48 35.10 3.59
N SER A 458 14.37 35.09 2.85
CA SER A 458 13.24 35.98 3.05
C SER A 458 11.92 35.21 2.94
N SER A 459 10.89 35.72 3.59
CA SER A 459 9.53 35.17 3.54
C SER A 459 8.60 36.25 3.00
N ALA A 460 7.75 35.88 2.04
CA ALA A 460 6.72 36.76 1.50
C ALA A 460 5.65 37.11 2.56
N ASN A 461 5.49 36.28 3.60
CA ASN A 461 4.55 36.49 4.69
C ASN A 461 5.16 36.13 6.06
N PRO A 462 6.00 37.01 6.64
CA PRO A 462 6.68 36.75 7.92
C PRO A 462 5.72 36.64 9.12
N GLY A 463 4.46 37.05 8.95
CA GLY A 463 3.40 36.87 9.94
C GLY A 463 2.86 35.43 10.00
N ARG A 464 2.99 34.68 8.89
CA ARG A 464 2.58 33.27 8.80
C ARG A 464 3.76 32.29 8.80
N GLY A 465 4.96 32.72 8.41
CA GLY A 465 6.16 31.90 8.59
C GLY A 465 7.43 32.68 8.32
N GLU A 466 8.50 32.37 9.04
CA GLU A 466 9.79 33.04 8.90
C GLU A 466 10.93 32.03 8.80
N VAL A 467 12.02 32.44 8.15
CA VAL A 467 13.24 31.63 8.06
C VAL A 467 14.34 32.27 8.89
N ALA A 468 14.86 31.53 9.87
CA ALA A 468 16.01 31.92 10.68
C ALA A 468 17.16 30.94 10.46
N GLY A 469 18.27 31.42 9.87
CA GLY A 469 19.33 30.52 9.39
C GLY A 469 18.82 29.72 8.20
N ASP A 470 18.67 28.41 8.37
CA ASP A 470 18.13 27.45 7.39
C ASP A 470 16.83 26.78 7.90
N VAL A 471 16.17 27.38 8.88
CA VAL A 471 14.98 26.82 9.53
C VAL A 471 13.79 27.71 9.24
N PHE A 472 12.78 27.16 8.57
CA PHE A 472 11.46 27.75 8.48
C PHE A 472 10.62 27.40 9.71
N THR A 473 9.93 28.37 10.30
CA THR A 473 8.99 28.17 11.41
C THR A 473 7.63 28.73 11.03
N GLY A 474 6.60 27.87 11.08
CA GLY A 474 5.21 28.25 10.83
C GLY A 474 4.63 29.04 12.01
N LYS A 475 3.72 29.97 11.73
CA LYS A 475 3.04 30.79 12.74
C LYS A 475 1.53 30.73 12.53
N ALA A 476 0.79 30.59 13.63
CA ALA A 476 -0.65 30.61 13.65
C ALA A 476 -1.20 31.96 13.18
N ASP A 477 -2.40 31.97 12.59
CA ASP A 477 -3.08 33.23 12.32
C ASP A 477 -3.50 33.87 13.66
N PRO A 478 -3.23 35.16 13.89
CA PRO A 478 -3.72 35.84 15.07
C PRO A 478 -5.26 35.95 15.15
N GLY A 479 -5.95 35.89 14.01
CA GLY A 479 -7.41 35.99 13.93
C GLY A 479 -8.13 34.65 13.89
N ASP A 480 -7.43 33.58 13.49
CA ASP A 480 -7.97 32.23 13.31
C ASP A 480 -6.83 31.19 13.35
N PRO A 481 -6.50 30.63 14.53
CA PRO A 481 -5.39 29.69 14.67
C PRO A 481 -5.48 28.42 13.80
N GLY A 482 -6.67 28.09 13.29
CA GLY A 482 -6.88 26.97 12.36
C GLY A 482 -6.64 27.33 10.89
N ARG A 483 -6.56 28.63 10.55
CA ARG A 483 -6.40 29.07 9.15
C ARG A 483 -5.03 28.67 8.61
N ARG A 484 -5.05 27.89 7.53
CA ARG A 484 -3.88 27.53 6.72
C ARG A 484 -3.38 28.70 5.86
N ALA A 485 -2.10 28.68 5.47
CA ALA A 485 -1.51 29.67 4.55
C ALA A 485 -0.35 29.10 3.74
N GLU A 486 -0.33 29.37 2.44
CA GLU A 486 0.87 29.20 1.61
C GLU A 486 1.83 30.39 1.82
N VAL A 487 3.11 30.09 2.02
CA VAL A 487 4.16 31.07 2.28
C VAL A 487 5.33 30.80 1.33
N GLU A 488 5.51 31.70 0.36
CA GLU A 488 6.71 31.68 -0.48
C GLU A 488 7.94 32.09 0.36
N VAL A 489 8.96 31.24 0.34
CA VAL A 489 10.25 31.48 0.98
C VAL A 489 11.34 31.51 -0.09
N SER A 490 12.20 32.53 -0.04
CA SER A 490 13.23 32.75 -1.05
C SER A 490 14.62 32.72 -0.45
N ALA A 491 15.52 31.94 -1.05
CA ALA A 491 16.95 31.99 -0.82
C ALA A 491 17.59 32.99 -1.79
N SER A 492 18.57 33.78 -1.32
CA SER A 492 19.22 34.79 -2.15
C SER A 492 20.66 35.09 -1.76
N ASN A 493 21.45 35.52 -2.75
CA ASN A 493 22.74 36.17 -2.56
C ASN A 493 22.90 37.25 -3.63
N GLY A 494 22.99 38.52 -3.21
CA GLY A 494 23.04 39.66 -4.12
C GLY A 494 21.75 39.79 -4.93
N GLY A 495 21.86 39.73 -6.26
CA GLY A 495 20.71 39.79 -7.18
C GLY A 495 20.18 38.43 -7.65
N ILE A 496 20.74 37.33 -7.12
CA ILE A 496 20.39 35.96 -7.51
C ILE A 496 19.49 35.38 -6.42
N SER A 497 18.38 34.78 -6.83
CA SER A 497 17.39 34.21 -5.92
C SER A 497 16.67 33.02 -6.53
N GLY A 498 16.09 32.19 -5.68
CA GLY A 498 15.12 31.16 -6.01
C GLY A 498 14.15 31.00 -4.85
N SER A 499 12.96 30.45 -5.12
CA SER A 499 11.91 30.30 -4.11
C SER A 499 11.35 28.90 -4.07
N THR A 500 10.74 28.57 -2.92
CA THR A 500 9.85 27.43 -2.74
C THR A 500 8.66 27.85 -1.90
N THR A 501 7.58 27.08 -1.94
CA THR A 501 6.35 27.37 -1.20
C THR A 501 6.23 26.41 -0.03
N MET A 502 6.08 26.96 1.18
CA MET A 502 5.77 26.20 2.38
C MET A 502 4.28 26.35 2.70
N THR A 503 3.63 25.26 3.12
CA THR A 503 2.24 25.27 3.57
C THR A 503 2.20 25.28 5.09
N VAL A 504 1.78 26.40 5.66
CA VAL A 504 1.61 26.54 7.12
C VAL A 504 0.22 26.05 7.50
N LEU A 505 0.16 24.94 8.23
CA LEU A 505 -1.07 24.34 8.75
C LEU A 505 -1.54 25.02 10.05
N GLY A 506 -2.72 24.66 10.54
CA GLY A 506 -3.25 25.17 11.80
C GLY A 506 -2.40 24.80 13.03
N GLU A 507 -2.81 25.25 14.21
CA GLU A 507 -2.22 24.77 15.46
C GLU A 507 -2.48 23.26 15.62
N PRO A 508 -1.47 22.48 16.04
CA PRO A 508 -1.65 21.06 16.25
C PRO A 508 -2.61 20.81 17.41
N VAL A 509 -3.55 19.88 17.22
CA VAL A 509 -4.49 19.42 18.25
C VAL A 509 -4.27 17.97 18.66
N ARG A 510 -3.57 17.20 17.82
CA ARG A 510 -3.25 15.78 18.05
C ARG A 510 -1.84 15.44 17.56
N LEU A 511 -1.20 14.52 18.25
CA LEU A 511 0.01 13.85 17.81
C LEU A 511 -0.29 12.38 17.50
N GLY A 512 0.54 11.78 16.66
CA GLY A 512 0.57 10.33 16.45
C GLY A 512 1.99 9.86 16.12
N THR A 513 2.19 8.56 16.09
CA THR A 513 3.45 7.93 15.72
C THR A 513 3.21 6.93 14.60
N SER A 514 4.24 6.63 13.81
CA SER A 514 4.13 5.65 12.72
C SER A 514 3.89 4.21 13.21
N THR A 515 4.02 3.97 14.51
CA THR A 515 3.75 2.70 15.19
C THR A 515 3.46 3.00 16.65
N GLU A 516 2.60 2.21 17.28
CA GLU A 516 2.36 2.27 18.72
C GLU A 516 3.32 1.37 19.50
N GLN A 517 3.95 0.38 18.85
CA GLN A 517 4.87 -0.55 19.48
C GLN A 517 6.07 -0.94 18.59
N LEU A 518 7.28 -0.80 19.13
CA LEU A 518 8.52 -1.24 18.51
C LEU A 518 9.09 -2.49 19.19
N GLY A 519 9.04 -3.62 18.50
CA GLY A 519 9.67 -4.87 18.91
C GLY A 519 11.13 -4.99 18.45
N LEU A 520 12.07 -5.16 19.39
CA LEU A 520 13.50 -5.36 19.14
C LEU A 520 13.94 -6.72 19.70
N ALA A 521 14.44 -7.63 18.86
CA ALA A 521 14.64 -9.03 19.27
C ALA A 521 15.82 -9.23 20.23
N LYS A 522 16.89 -8.43 20.10
CA LYS A 522 18.10 -8.53 20.93
C LYS A 522 18.85 -7.20 21.05
N SER A 523 19.83 -7.16 21.95
CA SER A 523 20.74 -6.02 22.09
C SER A 523 21.47 -5.70 20.78
N GLY A 524 21.53 -4.41 20.44
CA GLY A 524 22.09 -3.90 19.20
C GLY A 524 21.11 -3.87 18.02
N ASP A 525 19.93 -4.51 18.13
CA ASP A 525 18.88 -4.36 17.12
C ASP A 525 18.35 -2.93 17.11
N THR A 526 17.93 -2.50 15.92
CA THR A 526 17.40 -1.16 15.69
C THR A 526 16.04 -1.20 15.03
N GLY A 527 15.19 -0.25 15.38
CA GLY A 527 13.95 0.06 14.66
C GLY A 527 13.79 1.57 14.51
N THR A 528 12.82 2.01 13.71
CA THR A 528 12.55 3.43 13.49
C THR A 528 11.09 3.77 13.72
N PHE A 529 10.83 5.02 14.08
CA PHE A 529 9.47 5.58 14.10
C PHE A 529 9.50 7.05 13.69
N SER A 530 8.42 7.50 13.07
CA SER A 530 8.14 8.91 12.78
C SER A 530 7.12 9.45 13.78
N VAL A 531 7.14 10.77 13.99
CA VAL A 531 6.12 11.48 14.76
C VAL A 531 5.32 12.34 13.79
N TYR A 532 4.00 12.31 13.91
CA TYR A 532 3.07 13.10 13.12
C TYR A 532 2.31 14.07 14.02
N GLY A 533 1.97 15.23 13.48
CA GLY A 533 1.02 16.16 14.09
C GLY A 533 -0.14 16.42 13.15
N TYR A 534 -1.29 16.76 13.73
CA TYR A 534 -2.52 17.04 12.99
C TYR A 534 -3.18 18.30 13.53
N ASP A 535 -3.66 19.16 12.64
CA ASP A 535 -4.51 20.31 13.01
C ASP A 535 -5.99 19.90 13.18
N ALA A 536 -6.83 20.86 13.57
CA ALA A 536 -8.25 20.62 13.85
C ALA A 536 -9.08 20.18 12.63
N ASP A 537 -8.58 20.43 11.42
CA ASP A 537 -9.22 20.02 10.17
C ASP A 537 -8.64 18.68 9.65
N GLY A 538 -7.79 18.01 10.44
CA GLY A 538 -7.20 16.73 10.06
C GLY A 538 -6.02 16.85 9.10
N TYR A 539 -5.52 18.06 8.82
CA TYR A 539 -4.32 18.21 8.01
C TYR A 539 -3.09 17.76 8.80
N GLY A 540 -2.38 16.79 8.24
CA GLY A 540 -1.22 16.16 8.87
C GLY A 540 0.11 16.51 8.21
N THR A 541 1.20 16.32 8.97
CA THR A 541 2.57 16.19 8.45
C THR A 541 3.48 15.57 9.52
N TRP A 542 4.60 15.00 9.10
CA TRP A 542 5.64 14.52 10.02
C TRP A 542 6.31 15.70 10.74
N LEU A 543 6.74 15.49 11.98
CA LEU A 543 7.40 16.50 12.80
C LEU A 543 8.92 16.34 12.72
N ALA A 544 9.62 17.45 12.50
CA ALA A 544 11.08 17.44 12.53
C ALA A 544 11.58 17.03 13.93
N PRO A 545 12.61 16.18 14.05
CA PRO A 545 13.10 15.74 15.35
C PRO A 545 13.44 16.88 16.32
N ARG A 546 13.86 18.03 15.79
CA ARG A 546 14.15 19.25 16.55
C ARG A 546 12.96 19.88 17.28
N ASP A 547 11.74 19.59 16.84
CA ASP A 547 10.50 20.08 17.44
C ASP A 547 9.90 19.09 18.45
N VAL A 548 10.54 17.93 18.61
CA VAL A 548 10.08 16.83 19.44
C VAL A 548 11.00 16.64 20.63
N THR A 549 10.42 16.50 21.81
CA THR A 549 11.12 16.06 23.02
C THR A 549 10.69 14.63 23.35
N LEU A 550 11.65 13.77 23.66
CA LEU A 550 11.43 12.38 24.04
C LEU A 550 11.80 12.14 25.49
N ASP A 551 10.99 11.35 26.21
CA ASP A 551 11.28 10.79 27.53
C ASP A 551 11.14 9.27 27.46
N TYR A 552 12.18 8.53 27.86
CA TYR A 552 12.27 7.08 27.75
C TYR A 552 13.30 6.52 28.76
N ASP A 553 13.38 5.19 28.94
CA ASP A 553 14.41 4.56 29.78
C ASP A 553 15.72 4.35 29.00
N PRO A 554 16.78 5.17 29.24
CA PRO A 554 18.05 5.07 28.53
C PRO A 554 18.89 3.85 28.95
N LYS A 555 18.40 3.01 29.88
CA LYS A 555 19.01 1.71 30.20
C LYS A 555 18.50 0.59 29.29
N VAL A 556 17.33 0.78 28.66
CA VAL A 556 16.68 -0.21 27.81
C VAL A 556 16.95 0.09 26.34
N VAL A 557 16.75 1.34 25.93
CA VAL A 557 16.94 1.78 24.54
C VAL A 557 17.71 3.10 24.46
N GLU A 558 18.36 3.33 23.32
CA GLU A 558 18.88 4.63 22.90
C GLU A 558 18.02 5.14 21.73
N VAL A 559 17.56 6.39 21.79
CA VAL A 559 16.82 7.00 20.67
C VAL A 559 17.67 8.13 20.09
N THR A 560 17.88 8.10 18.77
CA THR A 560 18.68 9.08 18.03
C THR A 560 17.93 9.60 16.81
N GLU A 561 18.24 10.82 16.38
CA GLU A 561 17.68 11.39 15.15
C GLU A 561 18.21 10.63 13.92
N ALA A 562 17.34 10.34 12.96
CA ALA A 562 17.66 9.65 11.71
C ALA A 562 16.90 10.30 10.55
N GLY A 563 17.39 11.46 10.08
CA GLY A 563 16.72 12.23 9.03
C GLY A 563 15.45 12.91 9.55
N ASP A 564 14.31 12.57 8.96
CA ASP A 564 12.95 12.94 9.35
C ASP A 564 12.35 12.02 10.44
N GLN A 565 13.08 10.99 10.87
CA GLN A 565 12.61 9.97 11.81
C GLN A 565 13.49 9.87 13.07
N PHE A 566 13.09 8.96 13.96
CA PHE A 566 13.89 8.53 15.10
C PHE A 566 14.33 7.08 14.92
N ARG A 567 15.60 6.79 15.22
CA ARG A 567 16.13 5.43 15.34
C ARG A 567 16.22 5.04 16.80
N VAL A 568 15.63 3.91 17.15
CA VAL A 568 15.68 3.29 18.48
C VAL A 568 16.63 2.10 18.42
N THR A 569 17.60 2.03 19.33
CA THR A 569 18.59 0.95 19.44
C THR A 569 18.45 0.25 20.78
N ALA A 570 18.35 -1.09 20.78
CA ALA A 570 18.28 -1.90 21.99
C ALA A 570 19.63 -1.93 22.74
N LEU A 571 19.63 -1.55 24.03
CA LEU A 571 20.84 -1.53 24.87
C LEU A 571 20.97 -2.73 25.80
N THR A 572 19.88 -3.48 25.99
CA THR A 572 19.80 -4.67 26.85
C THR A 572 19.41 -5.91 26.05
N ALA A 573 19.58 -7.10 26.63
CA ALA A 573 19.06 -8.34 26.05
C ALA A 573 17.56 -8.53 26.30
N SER A 574 17.02 -7.87 27.32
CA SER A 574 15.59 -7.88 27.64
C SER A 574 15.20 -6.64 28.46
N GLY A 575 14.06 -6.02 28.14
CA GLY A 575 13.49 -4.88 28.86
C GLY A 575 12.37 -4.21 28.07
N ALA A 576 11.67 -3.24 28.68
CA ALA A 576 10.64 -2.44 28.01
C ALA A 576 10.78 -0.96 28.40
N SER A 577 10.43 -0.06 27.48
CA SER A 577 10.45 1.39 27.72
C SER A 577 9.21 2.02 27.09
N ASN A 578 8.47 2.81 27.86
CA ASN A 578 7.47 3.72 27.32
C ASN A 578 8.21 4.96 26.79
N ILE A 579 8.11 5.23 25.51
CA ILE A 579 8.64 6.44 24.88
C ILE A 579 7.52 7.47 24.86
N LYS A 580 7.66 8.53 25.64
CA LYS A 580 6.75 9.67 25.61
C LYS A 580 7.27 10.70 24.62
N VAL A 581 6.44 11.03 23.64
CA VAL A 581 6.66 12.07 22.64
C VAL A 581 5.97 13.35 23.12
N THR A 582 6.65 14.49 23.00
CA THR A 582 6.07 15.81 23.30
C THR A 582 6.43 16.81 22.21
N ALA A 583 5.42 17.46 21.61
CA ALA A 583 5.58 18.51 20.60
C ALA A 583 4.38 19.45 20.65
N GLY A 584 4.58 20.77 20.44
CA GLY A 584 3.48 21.75 20.44
C GLY A 584 2.65 21.81 21.75
N GLY A 585 3.18 21.32 22.88
CA GLY A 585 2.44 21.19 24.14
C GLY A 585 1.54 19.95 24.24
N LEU A 586 1.49 19.14 23.20
CA LEU A 586 0.77 17.87 23.13
C LEU A 586 1.70 16.71 23.46
N THR A 587 1.11 15.55 23.79
CA THR A 587 1.85 14.32 24.07
C THR A 587 1.24 13.13 23.36
N SER A 588 2.10 12.22 22.92
CA SER A 588 1.72 10.88 22.46
C SER A 588 2.71 9.85 23.01
N HIS A 589 2.37 8.56 23.01
CA HIS A 589 3.19 7.51 23.58
C HIS A 589 3.31 6.31 22.65
N LEU A 590 4.49 5.68 22.65
CA LEU A 590 4.70 4.36 22.06
C LEU A 590 5.49 3.46 23.01
N ALA A 591 5.38 2.15 22.84
CA ALA A 591 6.14 1.16 23.58
C ALA A 591 7.38 0.73 22.78
N ALA A 592 8.52 0.54 23.45
CA ALA A 592 9.66 -0.18 22.89
C ALA A 592 9.97 -1.38 23.76
N SER A 593 9.88 -2.58 23.19
CA SER A 593 10.12 -3.85 23.89
C SER A 593 11.35 -4.55 23.32
N VAL A 594 12.26 -4.95 24.19
CA VAL A 594 13.53 -5.59 23.85
C VAL A 594 13.54 -7.02 24.38
N GLY A 595 13.98 -7.97 23.55
CA GLY A 595 14.04 -9.38 23.86
C GLY A 595 12.69 -10.07 23.65
N SER A 596 12.71 -11.24 23.03
CA SER A 596 11.53 -12.10 22.88
C SER A 596 11.84 -13.52 23.34
N SER A 597 10.92 -14.14 24.07
CA SER A 597 10.99 -15.55 24.45
C SER A 597 9.78 -16.32 23.89
N PRO A 598 9.98 -17.48 23.25
CA PRO A 598 8.88 -18.33 22.85
C PRO A 598 8.20 -18.95 24.10
N GLU A 599 6.88 -18.89 24.15
CA GLU A 599 6.04 -19.56 25.14
C GLU A 599 5.05 -20.49 24.42
N THR A 600 5.00 -21.76 24.82
CA THR A 600 4.01 -22.71 24.30
C THR A 600 2.65 -22.43 24.93
N LEU A 601 1.67 -22.12 24.10
CA LEU A 601 0.28 -21.89 24.49
C LEU A 601 -0.50 -23.21 24.57
N SER A 602 -0.28 -24.09 23.60
CA SER A 602 -0.87 -25.43 23.54
C SER A 602 0.01 -26.34 22.70
N GLY A 603 0.20 -27.59 23.14
CA GLY A 603 0.90 -28.61 22.35
C GLY A 603 0.07 -29.15 21.18
N LEU A 604 -1.24 -28.85 21.13
CA LEU A 604 -2.15 -29.43 20.12
C LEU A 604 -2.10 -30.97 20.06
N ASP A 605 -1.90 -31.64 21.22
CA ASP A 605 -1.73 -33.09 21.38
C ASP A 605 -3.02 -33.91 21.12
N GLY A 606 -3.68 -33.71 19.97
CA GLY A 606 -4.92 -34.36 19.56
C GLY A 606 -6.20 -33.55 19.87
N PRO A 607 -7.39 -34.14 19.63
CA PRO A 607 -8.66 -33.39 19.57
C PRO A 607 -9.24 -32.98 20.93
N ALA A 608 -8.60 -33.34 22.05
CA ALA A 608 -9.12 -33.00 23.36
C ALA A 608 -9.04 -31.47 23.60
N GLY A 609 -10.17 -30.84 23.94
CA GLY A 609 -10.27 -29.39 24.13
C GLY A 609 -10.51 -28.59 22.84
N TRP A 610 -10.72 -29.29 21.72
CA TRP A 610 -11.00 -28.70 20.42
C TRP A 610 -12.24 -29.32 19.79
N THR A 611 -12.97 -28.54 19.00
CA THR A 611 -14.14 -28.99 18.24
C THR A 611 -14.11 -28.48 16.81
N ALA A 612 -14.54 -29.32 15.86
CA ALA A 612 -14.63 -28.94 14.45
C ALA A 612 -16.00 -28.35 14.11
N SER A 613 -16.02 -27.29 13.30
CA SER A 613 -17.24 -26.77 12.67
C SER A 613 -16.95 -26.32 11.23
N VAL A 614 -17.98 -25.96 10.47
CA VAL A 614 -17.87 -25.57 9.06
C VAL A 614 -18.73 -24.35 8.74
N PHE A 615 -18.37 -23.65 7.66
CA PHE A 615 -19.22 -22.67 7.00
C PHE A 615 -19.02 -22.73 5.47
N PRO A 616 -20.07 -22.59 4.65
CA PRO A 616 -21.49 -22.72 5.01
C PRO A 616 -21.88 -24.19 5.22
N GLU A 617 -23.16 -24.45 5.47
CA GLU A 617 -23.70 -25.80 5.53
C GLU A 617 -23.45 -26.55 4.21
N GLY A 618 -22.77 -27.71 4.27
CA GLY A 618 -22.38 -28.52 3.09
C GLY A 618 -20.87 -28.72 2.93
N VAL A 619 -20.06 -27.86 3.53
CA VAL A 619 -18.61 -28.02 3.70
C VAL A 619 -18.32 -29.15 4.71
N GLY A 620 -17.10 -29.71 4.70
CA GLY A 620 -16.69 -30.76 5.64
C GLY A 620 -15.52 -30.35 6.52
N ALA A 621 -15.58 -30.70 7.81
CA ALA A 621 -14.46 -30.63 8.75
C ALA A 621 -14.55 -31.78 9.75
N ALA A 622 -13.42 -32.42 10.03
CA ALA A 622 -13.27 -33.39 11.10
C ALA A 622 -11.88 -33.27 11.72
N ILE A 623 -11.79 -33.41 13.04
CA ILE A 623 -10.53 -33.39 13.77
C ILE A 623 -10.24 -34.73 14.43
N ASP A 624 -8.98 -35.14 14.41
CA ASP A 624 -8.50 -36.37 15.04
C ASP A 624 -7.04 -36.23 15.52
N GLU A 625 -6.49 -37.32 16.05
CA GLU A 625 -5.09 -37.38 16.46
C GLU A 625 -4.19 -37.59 15.24
N ALA A 626 -3.14 -36.78 15.11
CA ALA A 626 -2.13 -36.83 14.05
C ALA A 626 -0.71 -37.01 14.64
N PRO A 627 0.31 -37.34 13.83
CA PRO A 627 1.70 -37.28 14.27
C PRO A 627 2.14 -35.83 14.55
N GLY A 628 2.92 -35.59 15.61
CA GLY A 628 3.55 -34.29 15.88
C GLY A 628 4.86 -34.07 15.09
N HIS A 629 5.29 -32.80 14.99
CA HIS A 629 6.47 -32.31 14.25
C HIS A 629 7.79 -32.91 14.73
N GLU A 630 8.07 -32.89 16.05
CA GLU A 630 9.29 -33.49 16.64
C GLU A 630 9.09 -34.96 17.05
N GLY A 631 7.96 -35.56 16.66
CA GLY A 631 7.48 -36.86 17.13
C GLY A 631 6.67 -36.72 18.42
N GLY A 632 5.50 -37.36 18.46
CA GLY A 632 4.50 -37.11 19.50
C GLY A 632 3.09 -37.16 18.92
N GLN A 633 2.13 -36.58 19.63
CA GLN A 633 0.76 -36.38 19.14
C GLN A 633 0.63 -34.94 18.64
N GLY A 634 -0.11 -34.75 17.56
CA GLY A 634 -0.54 -33.47 17.03
C GLY A 634 -2.02 -33.50 16.69
N LEU A 635 -2.56 -32.41 16.16
CA LEU A 635 -3.97 -32.28 15.82
C LEU A 635 -4.16 -32.35 14.30
N GLY A 636 -4.93 -33.31 13.82
CA GLY A 636 -5.32 -33.40 12.41
C GLY A 636 -6.62 -32.64 12.14
N LEU A 637 -6.70 -31.95 11.00
CA LEU A 637 -7.94 -31.40 10.43
C LEU A 637 -8.12 -31.97 9.02
N ASP A 638 -9.05 -32.89 8.86
CA ASP A 638 -9.57 -33.26 7.54
C ASP A 638 -10.62 -32.23 7.12
N TYR A 639 -10.48 -31.65 5.93
CA TYR A 639 -11.36 -30.60 5.44
C TYR A 639 -11.86 -30.88 4.01
N ARG A 640 -13.02 -30.33 3.69
CA ARG A 640 -13.61 -30.33 2.34
C ARG A 640 -14.21 -28.96 2.04
N LEU A 641 -13.48 -28.16 1.27
CA LEU A 641 -13.85 -26.80 0.82
C LEU A 641 -14.41 -26.86 -0.61
N ASP A 642 -15.48 -27.64 -0.80
CA ASP A 642 -16.19 -27.77 -2.08
C ASP A 642 -17.71 -27.63 -1.88
N GLY A 643 -18.48 -27.80 -2.97
CA GLY A 643 -19.95 -27.90 -2.91
C GLY A 643 -20.72 -26.58 -2.97
N THR A 644 -20.04 -25.44 -2.87
CA THR A 644 -20.59 -24.08 -3.03
C THR A 644 -19.53 -23.15 -3.63
N THR A 645 -19.95 -22.01 -4.17
CA THR A 645 -19.09 -20.92 -4.66
C THR A 645 -18.92 -19.78 -3.64
N ALA A 646 -19.64 -19.83 -2.52
CA ALA A 646 -19.45 -18.90 -1.40
C ALA A 646 -18.15 -19.21 -0.62
N THR A 647 -17.71 -18.31 0.27
CA THR A 647 -16.58 -18.56 1.17
C THR A 647 -16.78 -19.83 1.99
N ARG A 648 -15.82 -20.77 1.91
CA ARG A 648 -15.87 -22.09 2.57
C ARG A 648 -14.79 -22.16 3.62
N ALA A 649 -15.13 -22.54 4.85
CA ALA A 649 -14.20 -22.64 5.96
C ALA A 649 -14.40 -23.93 6.77
N ALA A 650 -13.29 -24.51 7.20
CA ALA A 650 -13.22 -25.62 8.13
C ALA A 650 -12.50 -25.15 9.41
N TYR A 651 -13.27 -25.05 10.51
CA TYR A 651 -12.81 -24.46 11.76
C TYR A 651 -12.34 -25.50 12.77
N VAL A 652 -11.30 -25.14 13.51
CA VAL A 652 -10.87 -25.77 14.76
C VAL A 652 -11.14 -24.76 15.88
N ASN A 653 -12.17 -25.02 16.67
CA ASN A 653 -12.62 -24.15 17.76
C ASN A 653 -12.05 -24.63 19.09
N ALA A 654 -11.53 -23.72 19.90
CA ALA A 654 -11.11 -24.03 21.26
C ALA A 654 -12.36 -24.15 22.15
N ASP A 655 -12.50 -25.28 22.87
CA ASP A 655 -13.59 -25.46 23.83
C ASP A 655 -13.52 -24.42 24.96
N GLN A 656 -12.31 -23.96 25.27
CA GLN A 656 -12.01 -22.82 26.13
C GLN A 656 -10.99 -21.94 25.39
N PRO A 657 -11.27 -20.64 25.16
CA PRO A 657 -10.33 -19.75 24.48
C PRO A 657 -8.94 -19.76 25.13
N VAL A 658 -7.90 -19.83 24.31
CA VAL A 658 -6.50 -19.89 24.75
C VAL A 658 -5.97 -18.47 24.97
N GLU A 659 -5.64 -18.12 26.21
CA GLU A 659 -5.15 -16.78 26.55
C GLU A 659 -3.76 -16.51 25.93
N LEU A 660 -3.61 -15.35 25.29
CA LEU A 660 -2.30 -14.87 24.87
C LEU A 660 -1.61 -14.16 26.05
N PRO A 661 -0.36 -14.53 26.39
CA PRO A 661 0.40 -13.85 27.42
C PRO A 661 0.53 -12.33 27.15
N PRO A 662 0.47 -11.48 28.18
CA PRO A 662 0.75 -10.05 28.02
C PRO A 662 2.14 -9.83 27.40
N GLY A 663 2.23 -8.92 26.42
CA GLY A 663 3.47 -8.67 25.67
C GLY A 663 3.71 -9.64 24.51
N THR A 664 2.73 -10.48 24.15
CA THR A 664 2.78 -11.24 22.89
C THR A 664 2.98 -10.29 21.71
N GLN A 665 4.00 -10.53 20.89
CA GLN A 665 4.28 -9.78 19.67
C GLN A 665 3.88 -10.56 18.43
N ARG A 666 3.99 -11.89 18.53
CA ARG A 666 3.67 -12.82 17.45
C ARG A 666 3.08 -14.08 18.05
N PHE A 667 2.23 -14.79 17.33
CA PHE A 667 1.89 -16.17 17.66
C PHE A 667 1.84 -17.01 16.38
N GLY A 668 2.05 -18.30 16.53
CA GLY A 668 2.18 -19.22 15.42
C GLY A 668 2.11 -20.68 15.84
N MET A 669 2.16 -21.56 14.85
CA MET A 669 2.14 -23.00 15.04
C MET A 669 2.88 -23.71 13.91
N TRP A 670 3.26 -24.97 14.13
CA TRP A 670 3.73 -25.83 13.05
C TRP A 670 2.54 -26.36 12.26
N ILE A 671 2.65 -26.31 10.93
CA ILE A 671 1.66 -26.86 10.00
C ILE A 671 2.34 -27.86 9.07
N ASN A 672 1.86 -29.11 9.07
CA ASN A 672 2.16 -30.10 8.05
C ASN A 672 1.21 -29.86 6.86
N GLY A 673 1.74 -29.25 5.80
CA GLY A 673 0.96 -28.87 4.64
C GLY A 673 0.65 -30.05 3.71
N ASP A 674 -0.47 -29.95 2.98
CA ASP A 674 -0.89 -30.89 1.94
C ASP A 674 -0.68 -30.35 0.51
N GLY A 675 -0.17 -29.13 0.37
CA GLY A 675 0.11 -28.47 -0.90
C GLY A 675 -1.13 -28.07 -1.70
N LYS A 676 -2.29 -27.92 -1.06
CA LYS A 676 -3.56 -27.58 -1.72
C LYS A 676 -3.88 -26.09 -1.78
N GLY A 677 -3.11 -25.25 -1.09
CA GLY A 677 -3.26 -23.80 -1.13
C GLY A 677 -4.32 -23.24 -0.18
N ALA A 678 -4.78 -24.02 0.81
CA ALA A 678 -5.71 -23.54 1.84
C ALA A 678 -5.15 -22.31 2.54
N TRP A 679 -5.97 -21.27 2.72
CA TRP A 679 -5.62 -20.11 3.54
C TRP A 679 -5.86 -20.45 5.01
N VAL A 680 -4.86 -20.30 5.86
CA VAL A 680 -4.97 -20.56 7.30
C VAL A 680 -5.03 -19.25 8.09
N ARG A 681 -6.07 -19.12 8.92
CA ARG A 681 -6.40 -17.92 9.69
C ARG A 681 -6.68 -18.26 11.15
N ALA A 682 -6.65 -17.25 12.01
CA ALA A 682 -6.97 -17.35 13.43
C ALA A 682 -7.89 -16.21 13.87
N GLU A 683 -8.81 -16.48 14.79
CA GLU A 683 -9.68 -15.47 15.42
C GLU A 683 -9.28 -15.28 16.88
N LEU A 684 -8.84 -14.07 17.20
CA LEU A 684 -8.60 -13.58 18.55
C LEU A 684 -9.85 -12.87 19.06
N ARG A 685 -10.08 -12.92 20.37
CA ARG A 685 -11.14 -12.16 21.03
C ARG A 685 -10.59 -11.37 22.19
N ASP A 686 -11.04 -10.13 22.32
CA ASP A 686 -10.73 -9.28 23.47
C ASP A 686 -11.62 -9.59 24.68
N ALA A 687 -11.43 -8.84 25.77
CA ALA A 687 -12.24 -8.98 26.99
C ALA A 687 -13.72 -8.54 26.82
N ALA A 688 -14.05 -7.82 25.74
CA ALA A 688 -15.40 -7.45 25.35
C ALA A 688 -16.01 -8.44 24.34
N GLU A 689 -15.35 -9.57 24.09
CA GLU A 689 -15.71 -10.61 23.12
C GLU A 689 -15.74 -10.10 21.66
N VAL A 690 -15.05 -9.00 21.36
CA VAL A 690 -14.88 -8.48 20.00
C VAL A 690 -13.84 -9.33 19.27
N ALA A 691 -14.20 -9.80 18.08
CA ALA A 691 -13.34 -10.65 17.26
C ALA A 691 -12.34 -9.84 16.44
N THR A 692 -11.09 -10.31 16.39
CA THR A 692 -10.04 -9.86 15.50
C THR A 692 -9.53 -11.07 14.72
N VAL A 693 -9.57 -11.02 13.40
CA VAL A 693 -9.03 -12.10 12.55
C VAL A 693 -7.63 -11.73 12.09
N VAL A 694 -6.72 -12.70 12.14
CA VAL A 694 -5.34 -12.57 11.66
C VAL A 694 -4.97 -13.74 10.76
N ASP A 695 -4.08 -13.49 9.81
CA ASP A 695 -3.62 -14.50 8.87
C ASP A 695 -2.34 -15.17 9.37
N LEU A 696 -2.38 -16.50 9.47
CA LEU A 696 -1.20 -17.30 9.80
C LEU A 696 -0.44 -17.69 8.54
N SER A 697 -1.16 -18.00 7.46
CA SER A 697 -0.56 -18.30 6.16
C SER A 697 -1.58 -18.08 5.05
N LEU A 698 -1.27 -17.17 4.12
CA LEU A 698 -2.17 -16.85 3.00
C LEU A 698 -2.43 -18.05 2.10
N GLU A 699 -1.51 -19.01 1.97
CA GLU A 699 -1.68 -20.24 1.20
C GLU A 699 -0.79 -21.36 1.74
N VAL A 700 -1.34 -22.56 1.92
CA VAL A 700 -0.57 -23.77 2.25
C VAL A 700 -0.25 -24.55 0.97
N ASP A 701 0.68 -24.02 0.18
CA ASP A 701 1.13 -24.57 -1.12
C ASP A 701 2.30 -25.57 -0.99
N TRP A 702 2.79 -25.79 0.23
CA TRP A 702 3.87 -26.71 0.54
C TRP A 702 3.37 -28.05 1.09
N THR A 703 4.23 -29.06 1.00
CA THR A 703 4.06 -30.34 1.71
C THR A 703 5.10 -30.49 2.81
N GLY A 704 4.72 -31.03 3.96
CA GLY A 704 5.62 -31.20 5.11
C GLY A 704 5.48 -30.10 6.16
N TRP A 705 6.23 -30.23 7.26
CA TRP A 705 6.19 -29.29 8.39
C TRP A 705 6.87 -27.96 8.07
N ARG A 706 6.14 -26.87 8.34
CA ARG A 706 6.64 -25.50 8.33
C ARG A 706 6.05 -24.75 9.52
N TYR A 707 6.89 -24.01 10.24
CA TYR A 707 6.41 -23.09 11.26
C TYR A 707 5.87 -21.84 10.58
N VAL A 708 4.63 -21.48 10.90
CA VAL A 708 4.00 -20.24 10.43
C VAL A 708 3.59 -19.41 11.63
N ASP A 709 3.77 -18.10 11.53
CA ASP A 709 3.41 -17.17 12.60
C ASP A 709 2.97 -15.83 12.02
N THR A 710 2.29 -15.05 12.85
CA THR A 710 1.77 -13.73 12.49
C THR A 710 2.08 -12.73 13.58
N ALA A 711 2.31 -11.48 13.21
CA ALA A 711 2.41 -10.38 14.17
C ALA A 711 1.02 -10.07 14.72
N LEU A 712 0.94 -9.72 16.01
CA LEU A 712 -0.28 -9.11 16.51
C LEU A 712 -0.37 -7.67 15.97
N PRO A 713 -1.53 -7.25 15.44
CA PRO A 713 -1.77 -5.85 15.11
C PRO A 713 -1.49 -4.92 16.30
N ASP A 714 -0.86 -3.78 16.02
CA ASP A 714 -0.62 -2.71 16.99
C ASP A 714 -1.97 -2.18 17.51
N GLY A 715 -2.06 -1.79 18.79
CA GLY A 715 -3.27 -1.19 19.35
C GLY A 715 -4.39 -2.16 19.74
N LEU A 716 -4.18 -3.49 19.62
CA LEU A 716 -5.16 -4.45 20.12
C LEU A 716 -5.41 -4.31 21.64
N PRO A 717 -6.68 -4.38 22.10
CA PRO A 717 -6.98 -4.34 23.52
C PRO A 717 -6.27 -5.46 24.30
N ALA A 718 -5.95 -5.20 25.57
CA ALA A 718 -5.30 -6.20 26.42
C ALA A 718 -6.19 -7.43 26.66
N GLY A 719 -5.56 -8.59 26.88
CA GLY A 719 -6.25 -9.83 27.24
C GLY A 719 -6.82 -10.60 26.05
N GLN A 720 -6.18 -10.51 24.89
CA GLN A 720 -6.51 -11.28 23.69
C GLN A 720 -6.50 -12.79 23.97
N LYS A 721 -7.47 -13.50 23.41
CA LYS A 721 -7.60 -14.95 23.52
C LYS A 721 -7.85 -15.56 22.14
N LEU A 722 -7.11 -16.59 21.79
CA LEU A 722 -7.38 -17.38 20.59
C LEU A 722 -8.66 -18.21 20.80
N SER A 723 -9.68 -17.94 19.99
CA SER A 723 -10.96 -18.66 20.02
C SER A 723 -10.98 -19.82 19.04
N LYS A 724 -10.42 -19.63 17.84
CA LYS A 724 -10.36 -20.65 16.78
C LYS A 724 -9.27 -20.35 15.77
N PHE A 725 -8.87 -21.37 15.02
CA PHE A 725 -8.09 -21.24 13.79
C PHE A 725 -8.69 -22.15 12.73
N TYR A 726 -8.48 -21.83 11.45
CA TYR A 726 -9.26 -22.46 10.39
C TYR A 726 -8.60 -22.39 9.02
N ALA A 727 -8.94 -23.36 8.17
CA ALA A 727 -8.65 -23.35 6.75
C ALA A 727 -9.83 -22.74 6.00
N VAL A 728 -9.59 -21.80 5.09
CA VAL A 728 -10.62 -21.12 4.30
C VAL A 728 -10.24 -21.06 2.82
N GLU A 729 -11.26 -21.10 1.98
CA GLU A 729 -11.18 -20.84 0.54
C GLU A 729 -12.32 -19.88 0.18
N ASN A 730 -12.00 -18.79 -0.50
CA ASN A 730 -12.95 -17.75 -0.91
C ASN A 730 -12.99 -17.59 -2.45
N ALA A 731 -12.07 -18.21 -3.20
CA ALA A 731 -12.11 -18.21 -4.67
C ALA A 731 -13.22 -19.17 -5.17
N PRO A 732 -14.21 -18.71 -5.95
CA PRO A 732 -15.36 -19.52 -6.34
C PRO A 732 -15.00 -20.67 -7.28
N ASP A 733 -13.88 -20.57 -8.00
CA ASP A 733 -13.36 -21.56 -8.94
C ASP A 733 -12.44 -22.61 -8.29
N GLN A 734 -12.07 -22.41 -7.03
CA GLN A 734 -11.26 -23.35 -6.26
C GLN A 734 -12.15 -24.28 -5.41
N ALA A 735 -11.99 -25.58 -5.60
CA ALA A 735 -12.73 -26.60 -4.86
C ALA A 735 -11.83 -27.82 -4.60
N TYR A 736 -11.58 -28.11 -3.33
CA TYR A 736 -10.69 -29.19 -2.92
C TYR A 736 -10.97 -29.68 -1.51
N SER A 737 -10.45 -30.86 -1.22
CA SER A 737 -10.42 -31.47 0.11
C SER A 737 -9.01 -31.91 0.42
N GLY A 738 -8.64 -31.88 1.69
CA GLY A 738 -7.29 -32.18 2.13
C GLY A 738 -7.21 -32.45 3.63
N ARG A 739 -5.98 -32.44 4.14
CA ARG A 739 -5.68 -32.66 5.55
C ARG A 739 -4.50 -31.80 5.95
N LEU A 740 -4.71 -30.96 6.96
CA LEU A 740 -3.64 -30.24 7.64
C LEU A 740 -3.38 -30.91 8.98
N GLU A 741 -2.12 -30.95 9.41
CA GLU A 741 -1.74 -31.40 10.75
C GLU A 741 -1.05 -30.25 11.47
N PHE A 742 -1.40 -30.02 12.73
CA PHE A 742 -0.96 -28.90 13.54
C PHE A 742 -0.23 -29.39 14.78
N ASP A 743 0.83 -28.67 15.16
CA ASP A 743 1.61 -28.95 16.37
C ASP A 743 2.17 -27.65 16.97
N ASP A 744 2.41 -27.65 18.28
CA ASP A 744 3.06 -26.57 19.05
C ASP A 744 2.53 -25.16 18.70
N LEU A 745 1.34 -24.82 19.20
CA LEU A 745 0.86 -23.43 19.22
C LEU A 745 1.71 -22.63 20.20
N THR A 746 2.45 -21.63 19.72
CA THR A 746 3.36 -20.81 20.53
C THR A 746 3.16 -19.31 20.32
N ALA A 747 3.56 -18.53 21.31
CA ALA A 747 3.63 -17.07 21.28
C ALA A 747 5.09 -16.61 21.45
N SER A 748 5.48 -15.57 20.72
CA SER A 748 6.71 -14.83 20.98
C SER A 748 6.37 -13.67 21.91
N VAL A 749 6.82 -13.75 23.16
CA VAL A 749 6.46 -12.80 24.22
C VAL A 749 7.66 -11.92 24.54
N SER A 750 7.43 -10.62 24.55
CA SER A 750 8.40 -9.61 24.98
C SER A 750 7.96 -8.98 26.30
N PRO A 751 8.89 -8.40 27.07
CA PRO A 751 8.53 -7.60 28.24
C PRO A 751 7.52 -6.51 27.87
N ASP A 752 6.37 -6.52 28.55
CA ASP A 752 5.24 -5.63 28.29
C ASP A 752 5.55 -4.21 28.78
N ALA A 753 5.42 -3.23 27.87
CA ALA A 753 5.39 -1.80 28.17
C ALA A 753 3.97 -1.31 27.87
N ARG A 754 3.26 -0.88 28.90
CA ARG A 754 1.92 -0.30 28.76
C ARG A 754 2.03 1.22 28.76
N PRO A 755 2.13 1.88 27.60
CA PRO A 755 2.00 3.32 27.55
C PRO A 755 0.60 3.72 28.06
N PRO A 756 0.46 4.90 28.70
CA PRO A 756 -0.87 5.43 28.95
C PRO A 756 -1.60 5.64 27.60
N ALA A 757 -2.90 5.37 27.57
CA ALA A 757 -3.69 5.67 26.38
C ALA A 757 -3.67 7.17 26.09
N ASP A 758 -3.41 7.52 24.84
CA ASP A 758 -3.46 8.91 24.40
C ASP A 758 -4.92 9.41 24.40
N PRO A 759 -5.17 10.67 24.79
CA PRO A 759 -6.52 11.22 24.78
C PRO A 759 -7.05 11.28 23.35
N ARG A 760 -8.19 10.64 23.10
CA ARG A 760 -8.91 10.79 21.82
C ARG A 760 -9.42 12.22 21.70
N VAL A 761 -9.25 12.81 20.52
CA VAL A 761 -9.84 14.11 20.15
C VAL A 761 -11.04 13.81 19.25
N PRO A 762 -12.28 13.93 19.75
CA PRO A 762 -13.47 13.74 18.93
C PRO A 762 -13.48 14.70 17.74
N ASP A 763 -13.87 14.21 16.56
CA ASP A 763 -14.06 15.09 15.41
C ASP A 763 -15.32 15.96 15.60
N PRO A 764 -15.22 17.30 15.43
CA PRO A 764 -16.33 18.22 15.65
C PRO A 764 -17.49 18.09 14.64
N ALA A 765 -17.30 17.40 13.52
CA ALA A 765 -18.41 17.06 12.63
C ALA A 765 -19.36 16.03 13.29
N LEU A 766 -18.88 15.23 14.25
CA LEU A 766 -19.76 14.35 15.01
C LEU A 766 -20.47 15.11 16.13
N VAL A 767 -21.79 15.10 16.09
CA VAL A 767 -22.65 15.67 17.11
C VAL A 767 -22.80 14.68 18.26
N THR A 768 -22.10 14.94 19.37
CA THR A 768 -22.23 14.19 20.63
C THR A 768 -23.24 14.81 21.59
N ASP A 769 -23.44 16.13 21.49
CA ASP A 769 -24.47 16.87 22.22
C ASP A 769 -25.25 17.83 21.29
N GLY A 770 -26.57 17.69 21.31
CA GLY A 770 -27.52 18.46 20.52
C GLY A 770 -28.04 17.70 19.28
N VAL A 771 -28.64 18.46 18.36
CA VAL A 771 -29.15 17.94 17.08
C VAL A 771 -28.68 18.82 15.94
N THR A 772 -28.51 18.22 14.77
CA THR A 772 -28.22 18.94 13.53
C THR A 772 -29.36 19.86 13.15
N ALA A 773 -28.99 21.04 12.65
CA ALA A 773 -29.93 22.03 12.15
C ALA A 773 -30.75 21.48 10.96
N PRO A 774 -31.98 21.96 10.75
CA PRO A 774 -32.83 21.49 9.66
C PRO A 774 -32.40 22.01 8.27
N GLU A 775 -31.57 23.05 8.19
CA GLU A 775 -31.06 23.61 6.93
C GLU A 775 -29.94 22.74 6.32
N GLY A 776 -29.89 22.63 4.99
CA GLY A 776 -28.94 21.80 4.26
C GLY A 776 -29.50 20.40 3.95
N LEU A 777 -28.80 19.66 3.09
CA LEU A 777 -29.21 18.32 2.68
C LEU A 777 -29.07 17.34 3.84
N ARG A 778 -30.14 16.63 4.20
CA ARG A 778 -30.16 15.62 5.26
C ARG A 778 -30.26 14.21 4.68
N VAL A 779 -29.23 13.40 4.87
CA VAL A 779 -29.13 12.01 4.40
C VAL A 779 -29.12 11.07 5.59
N ALA A 780 -30.13 10.21 5.72
CA ALA A 780 -30.10 9.12 6.70
C ALA A 780 -29.42 7.89 6.10
N VAL A 781 -28.44 7.33 6.79
CA VAL A 781 -27.60 6.21 6.33
C VAL A 781 -27.96 4.95 7.12
N VAL A 782 -28.31 3.89 6.41
CA VAL A 782 -28.65 2.56 6.96
C VAL A 782 -27.78 1.53 6.24
N SER A 783 -27.19 0.58 6.96
CA SER A 783 -26.31 -0.44 6.37
C SER A 783 -26.25 -1.69 7.25
N ASP A 784 -25.66 -2.78 6.74
CA ASP A 784 -25.24 -3.93 7.56
C ASP A 784 -26.36 -4.53 8.42
N ALA A 785 -27.51 -4.77 7.77
CA ALA A 785 -28.61 -5.51 8.38
C ALA A 785 -28.42 -7.03 8.21
N GLN A 786 -27.88 -7.44 7.06
CA GLN A 786 -27.57 -8.83 6.68
C GLN A 786 -28.71 -9.82 6.95
N PHE A 787 -29.93 -9.52 6.50
CA PHE A 787 -31.02 -10.50 6.58
C PHE A 787 -31.06 -11.45 5.37
N THR A 788 -31.78 -12.58 5.53
CA THR A 788 -32.06 -13.53 4.45
C THR A 788 -33.56 -13.74 4.24
N ALA A 789 -33.95 -14.15 3.04
CA ALA A 789 -35.31 -14.55 2.70
C ALA A 789 -35.71 -15.93 3.25
N ASP A 790 -34.76 -16.69 3.80
CA ASP A 790 -35.04 -17.99 4.44
C ASP A 790 -35.80 -17.80 5.76
N ASP A 791 -35.60 -16.67 6.43
CA ASP A 791 -36.35 -16.25 7.62
C ASP A 791 -36.82 -14.78 7.50
N PRO A 792 -37.90 -14.51 6.74
CA PRO A 792 -38.40 -13.17 6.48
C PRO A 792 -38.98 -12.46 7.72
N GLU A 793 -39.17 -13.18 8.82
CA GLU A 793 -39.64 -12.64 10.10
C GLU A 793 -38.52 -12.63 11.16
N SER A 794 -37.26 -12.76 10.73
CA SER A 794 -36.09 -12.78 11.62
C SER A 794 -35.92 -11.47 12.39
N PRO A 795 -35.20 -11.52 13.54
CA PRO A 795 -34.81 -10.30 14.26
C PRO A 795 -34.06 -9.28 13.39
N LEU A 796 -33.28 -9.73 12.40
CA LEU A 796 -32.55 -8.86 11.48
C LEU A 796 -33.49 -8.07 10.56
N VAL A 797 -34.54 -8.72 10.03
CA VAL A 797 -35.59 -8.02 9.26
C VAL A 797 -36.32 -7.00 10.14
N ALA A 798 -36.64 -7.37 11.39
CA ALA A 798 -37.30 -6.47 12.33
C ALA A 798 -36.44 -5.23 12.63
N GLN A 799 -35.12 -5.41 12.81
CA GLN A 799 -34.18 -4.32 13.03
C GLN A 799 -34.00 -3.44 11.79
N ALA A 800 -33.86 -4.02 10.59
CA ALA A 800 -33.80 -3.24 9.34
C ALA A 800 -35.04 -2.34 9.18
N ARG A 801 -36.24 -2.88 9.43
CA ARG A 801 -37.49 -2.11 9.40
C ARG A 801 -37.52 -1.03 10.48
N ARG A 802 -37.01 -1.31 11.68
CA ARG A 802 -36.90 -0.33 12.76
C ARG A 802 -36.03 0.85 12.33
N SER A 803 -34.81 0.60 11.85
CA SER A 803 -33.87 1.64 11.42
C SER A 803 -34.47 2.51 10.31
N MET A 804 -35.11 1.91 9.29
CA MET A 804 -35.78 2.67 8.22
C MET A 804 -36.93 3.55 8.75
N ARG A 805 -37.74 3.06 9.70
CA ARG A 805 -38.83 3.85 10.30
C ARG A 805 -38.32 5.00 11.15
N GLU A 806 -37.28 4.77 11.94
CA GLU A 806 -36.61 5.80 12.74
C GLU A 806 -35.95 6.85 11.84
N ALA A 807 -35.28 6.42 10.77
CA ALA A 807 -34.72 7.28 9.74
C ALA A 807 -35.81 8.18 9.12
N VAL A 808 -36.92 7.61 8.65
CA VAL A 808 -38.06 8.38 8.11
C VAL A 808 -38.63 9.35 9.15
N ALA A 809 -38.72 8.95 10.42
CA ALA A 809 -39.24 9.81 11.49
C ALA A 809 -38.34 11.05 11.75
N ALA A 810 -37.05 10.96 11.45
CA ALA A 810 -36.11 12.08 11.53
C ALA A 810 -36.20 13.07 10.36
N LYS A 811 -37.10 12.80 9.39
CA LYS A 811 -37.38 13.63 8.21
C LYS A 811 -36.12 14.00 7.40
N PRO A 812 -35.38 13.00 6.90
CA PRO A 812 -34.30 13.24 5.95
C PRO A 812 -34.87 13.58 4.58
N ASP A 813 -34.05 14.19 3.74
CA ASP A 813 -34.33 14.44 2.32
C ASP A 813 -34.02 13.20 1.47
N LEU A 814 -33.12 12.34 1.96
CA LEU A 814 -32.71 11.09 1.32
C LEU A 814 -32.43 10.00 2.37
N VAL A 815 -32.82 8.76 2.08
CA VAL A 815 -32.28 7.57 2.76
C VAL A 815 -31.26 6.88 1.86
N LEU A 816 -30.02 6.77 2.34
CA LEU A 816 -28.95 6.02 1.69
C LEU A 816 -28.82 4.66 2.36
N ILE A 817 -29.09 3.59 1.61
CA ILE A 817 -28.78 2.22 2.01
C ILE A 817 -27.36 1.94 1.52
N ASN A 818 -26.40 1.82 2.45
CA ASN A 818 -24.98 1.72 2.12
C ASN A 818 -24.44 0.30 2.32
N GLY A 819 -24.96 -0.64 1.52
CA GLY A 819 -24.52 -2.03 1.47
C GLY A 819 -24.96 -2.90 2.63
N ASP A 820 -24.77 -4.21 2.44
CA ASP A 820 -25.03 -5.30 3.38
C ASP A 820 -26.42 -5.28 4.00
N LEU A 821 -27.43 -4.91 3.21
CA LEU A 821 -28.82 -5.03 3.65
C LEU A 821 -29.21 -6.51 3.68
N THR A 822 -28.75 -7.27 2.69
CA THR A 822 -28.93 -8.72 2.57
C THR A 822 -27.63 -9.46 2.87
N ASP A 823 -27.73 -10.72 3.29
CA ASP A 823 -26.56 -11.51 3.70
C ASP A 823 -25.91 -12.33 2.57
N ARG A 824 -26.64 -12.71 1.51
CA ARG A 824 -26.12 -13.67 0.51
C ARG A 824 -26.18 -13.20 -0.93
N GLY A 825 -26.75 -12.02 -1.18
CA GLY A 825 -26.87 -11.46 -2.52
C GLY A 825 -27.72 -12.28 -3.49
N THR A 826 -28.65 -13.11 -2.98
CA THR A 826 -29.48 -13.97 -3.83
C THR A 826 -30.75 -13.26 -4.30
N ALA A 827 -31.31 -13.67 -5.44
CA ALA A 827 -32.57 -13.12 -5.96
C ALA A 827 -33.75 -13.16 -4.94
N PRO A 828 -33.96 -14.24 -4.15
CA PRO A 828 -34.94 -14.22 -3.06
C PRO A 828 -34.67 -13.17 -1.98
N ASP A 829 -33.40 -12.98 -1.60
CA ASP A 829 -33.02 -11.98 -0.60
C ASP A 829 -33.28 -10.55 -1.12
N PHE A 830 -32.98 -10.27 -2.39
CA PHE A 830 -33.30 -8.99 -3.04
C PHE A 830 -34.80 -8.75 -3.19
N ALA A 831 -35.59 -9.78 -3.49
CA ALA A 831 -37.06 -9.65 -3.52
C ALA A 831 -37.64 -9.28 -2.14
N LEU A 832 -37.08 -9.85 -1.06
CA LEU A 832 -37.44 -9.47 0.31
C LEU A 832 -36.99 -8.04 0.62
N ALA A 833 -35.76 -7.68 0.29
CA ALA A 833 -35.24 -6.32 0.47
C ALA A 833 -36.10 -5.28 -0.26
N ARG A 834 -36.50 -5.56 -1.51
CA ARG A 834 -37.42 -4.70 -2.28
C ARG A 834 -38.74 -4.52 -1.55
N THR A 835 -39.30 -5.60 -1.00
CA THR A 835 -40.56 -5.54 -0.27
C THR A 835 -40.45 -4.65 0.97
N ILE A 836 -39.37 -4.81 1.74
CA ILE A 836 -39.09 -3.97 2.92
C ILE A 836 -38.95 -2.50 2.53
N ILE A 837 -38.15 -2.20 1.49
CA ILE A 837 -37.93 -0.83 1.00
C ILE A 837 -39.25 -0.20 0.51
N ALA A 838 -40.07 -0.95 -0.22
CA ALA A 838 -41.37 -0.49 -0.71
C ALA A 838 -42.33 -0.15 0.44
N GLU A 839 -42.33 -0.94 1.51
CA GLU A 839 -43.20 -0.71 2.66
C GLU A 839 -42.70 0.42 3.56
N GLU A 840 -41.39 0.51 3.79
CA GLU A 840 -40.82 1.42 4.79
C GLU A 840 -40.42 2.78 4.21
N LEU A 841 -40.00 2.87 2.94
CA LEU A 841 -39.41 4.08 2.35
C LEU A 841 -40.20 4.66 1.16
N GLU A 842 -40.71 3.81 0.25
CA GLU A 842 -41.36 4.31 -0.97
C GLU A 842 -42.59 5.19 -0.66
N GLY A 843 -42.67 6.33 -1.36
CA GLY A 843 -43.72 7.34 -1.15
C GLY A 843 -43.59 8.15 0.14
N LYS A 844 -42.60 7.87 0.99
CA LYS A 844 -42.30 8.60 2.23
C LYS A 844 -41.05 9.47 2.10
N VAL A 845 -39.98 8.92 1.52
CA VAL A 845 -38.70 9.61 1.29
C VAL A 845 -37.98 9.02 0.07
N PRO A 846 -37.27 9.83 -0.74
CA PRO A 846 -36.34 9.31 -1.74
C PRO A 846 -35.31 8.37 -1.10
N TRP A 847 -34.89 7.35 -1.85
CA TRP A 847 -33.85 6.43 -1.37
C TRP A 847 -32.87 6.03 -2.48
N ARG A 848 -31.64 5.70 -2.09
CA ARG A 848 -30.61 5.12 -2.95
C ARG A 848 -29.99 3.91 -2.27
N TYR A 849 -29.51 2.97 -3.07
CA TYR A 849 -28.88 1.74 -2.58
C TYR A 849 -27.53 1.57 -3.27
N VAL A 850 -26.47 1.54 -2.47
CA VAL A 850 -25.10 1.18 -2.86
C VAL A 850 -24.87 -0.28 -2.43
N PRO A 851 -24.37 -1.17 -3.29
CA PRO A 851 -24.12 -2.56 -2.89
C PRO A 851 -22.89 -2.67 -1.98
N GLY A 852 -22.98 -3.57 -1.00
CA GLY A 852 -21.86 -4.07 -0.20
C GLY A 852 -21.36 -5.42 -0.72
N ASN A 853 -20.40 -6.03 0.00
CA ASN A 853 -19.85 -7.32 -0.41
C ASN A 853 -20.88 -8.43 -0.35
N HIS A 854 -21.79 -8.42 0.63
CA HIS A 854 -22.82 -9.44 0.73
C HIS A 854 -23.85 -9.36 -0.41
N GLU A 855 -24.02 -8.20 -1.06
CA GLU A 855 -24.81 -8.11 -2.29
C GLU A 855 -24.12 -8.77 -3.51
N ALA A 856 -22.80 -8.96 -3.49
CA ALA A 856 -22.02 -9.56 -4.58
C ALA A 856 -21.80 -11.08 -4.44
N GLU A 857 -22.17 -11.69 -3.29
CA GLU A 857 -21.89 -13.11 -2.97
C GLU A 857 -22.81 -14.13 -3.68
N GLY A 858 -23.85 -13.68 -4.38
CA GLY A 858 -24.88 -14.54 -5.00
C GLY A 858 -24.42 -15.51 -6.11
N GLY A 859 -23.13 -15.49 -6.45
CA GLY A 859 -22.50 -16.37 -7.45
C GLY A 859 -22.50 -15.82 -8.88
N ASP A 860 -23.25 -14.74 -9.16
CA ASP A 860 -23.26 -14.01 -10.43
C ASP A 860 -22.82 -12.54 -10.28
N GLY A 861 -22.15 -12.22 -9.15
CA GLY A 861 -21.74 -10.87 -8.80
C GLY A 861 -22.95 -9.99 -8.52
N LEU A 862 -23.01 -8.81 -9.13
CA LEU A 862 -24.09 -7.84 -8.92
C LEU A 862 -25.22 -7.93 -9.97
N ALA A 863 -25.30 -9.00 -10.76
CA ALA A 863 -26.29 -9.08 -11.84
C ALA A 863 -27.74 -9.07 -11.32
N GLU A 864 -28.05 -9.87 -10.28
CA GLU A 864 -29.37 -9.85 -9.64
C GLU A 864 -29.63 -8.52 -8.91
N PHE A 865 -28.63 -7.94 -8.25
CA PHE A 865 -28.74 -6.61 -7.63
C PHE A 865 -29.12 -5.55 -8.69
N GLN A 866 -28.42 -5.55 -9.82
CA GLN A 866 -28.65 -4.60 -10.91
C GLN A 866 -30.02 -4.77 -11.55
N ALA A 867 -30.51 -6.01 -11.65
CA ALA A 867 -31.83 -6.30 -12.18
C ALA A 867 -32.95 -5.71 -11.29
N GLU A 868 -32.77 -5.73 -9.96
CA GLU A 868 -33.79 -5.29 -9.00
C GLU A 868 -33.68 -3.79 -8.63
N PHE A 869 -32.46 -3.28 -8.45
CA PHE A 869 -32.19 -1.94 -7.91
C PHE A 869 -31.53 -0.97 -8.90
N GLY A 870 -31.01 -1.46 -10.02
CA GLY A 870 -30.38 -0.65 -11.07
C GLY A 870 -28.85 -0.51 -10.94
N ALA A 871 -28.28 0.54 -11.53
CA ALA A 871 -26.82 0.69 -11.59
C ALA A 871 -26.19 0.79 -10.19
N PRO A 872 -25.08 0.07 -9.94
CA PRO A 872 -24.45 -0.02 -8.61
C PRO A 872 -23.66 1.25 -8.25
N SER A 873 -23.23 2.00 -9.27
CA SER A 873 -22.56 3.30 -9.17
C SER A 873 -23.31 4.37 -9.98
N GLY A 874 -23.10 5.64 -9.64
CA GLY A 874 -23.71 6.76 -10.37
C GLY A 874 -23.55 8.11 -9.70
N VAL A 875 -23.91 9.17 -10.43
CA VAL A 875 -23.80 10.58 -9.99
C VAL A 875 -25.16 11.26 -10.08
N GLU A 876 -25.52 12.03 -9.06
CA GLU A 876 -26.72 12.87 -9.08
C GLU A 876 -26.57 14.12 -8.20
N ASP A 877 -27.24 15.21 -8.56
CA ASP A 877 -27.23 16.45 -7.79
C ASP A 877 -28.56 16.60 -7.01
N ILE A 878 -28.46 16.75 -5.68
CA ILE A 878 -29.59 16.88 -4.76
C ILE A 878 -29.38 18.14 -3.92
N GLU A 879 -30.29 19.11 -4.05
CA GLU A 879 -30.23 20.40 -3.31
C GLU A 879 -28.88 21.14 -3.42
N GLY A 880 -28.21 21.02 -4.57
CA GLY A 880 -26.91 21.64 -4.82
C GLY A 880 -25.73 20.84 -4.25
N ILE A 881 -25.94 19.63 -3.75
CA ILE A 881 -24.87 18.68 -3.38
C ILE A 881 -24.79 17.58 -4.43
N ARG A 882 -23.60 17.29 -4.94
CA ARG A 882 -23.37 16.18 -5.85
C ARG A 882 -23.12 14.90 -5.05
N LEU A 883 -24.05 13.96 -5.12
CA LEU A 883 -23.90 12.61 -4.57
C LEU A 883 -23.24 11.72 -5.63
N VAL A 884 -22.09 11.14 -5.27
CA VAL A 884 -21.38 10.13 -6.08
C VAL A 884 -21.44 8.80 -5.36
N ARG A 885 -22.05 7.80 -5.99
CA ARG A 885 -22.16 6.43 -5.49
C ARG A 885 -21.15 5.55 -6.20
N LEU A 886 -20.33 4.83 -5.45
CA LEU A 886 -19.30 3.94 -5.97
C LEU A 886 -19.58 2.50 -5.53
N ASP A 887 -19.38 1.57 -6.44
CA ASP A 887 -19.37 0.14 -6.21
C ASP A 887 -17.99 -0.30 -5.70
N SER A 888 -17.90 -0.40 -4.38
CA SER A 888 -16.76 -1.00 -3.68
C SER A 888 -17.05 -2.44 -3.24
N SER A 889 -18.11 -3.10 -3.72
CA SER A 889 -18.59 -4.38 -3.17
C SER A 889 -17.55 -5.50 -3.15
N ARG A 890 -16.48 -5.41 -3.96
CA ARG A 890 -15.41 -6.41 -4.05
C ARG A 890 -14.10 -5.97 -3.38
N GLY A 891 -14.18 -5.13 -2.34
CA GLY A 891 -13.01 -4.53 -1.69
C GLY A 891 -12.17 -3.60 -2.59
N SER A 892 -12.57 -3.36 -3.84
CA SER A 892 -11.85 -2.52 -4.81
C SER A 892 -12.81 -1.81 -5.76
N LEU A 893 -12.55 -0.51 -5.99
CA LEU A 893 -13.22 0.31 -7.00
C LEU A 893 -12.91 -0.17 -8.41
N ARG A 894 -11.68 -0.62 -8.70
CA ARG A 894 -11.35 -1.18 -10.01
C ARG A 894 -12.08 -2.51 -10.25
N ALA A 895 -12.24 -3.34 -9.22
CA ALA A 895 -12.97 -4.60 -9.31
C ALA A 895 -14.48 -4.41 -9.54
N GLY A 896 -15.07 -3.31 -9.05
CA GLY A 896 -16.44 -2.89 -9.40
C GLY A 896 -16.60 -2.33 -10.83
N GLY A 897 -15.47 -2.01 -11.49
CA GLY A 897 -15.40 -1.59 -12.90
C GLY A 897 -14.75 -0.21 -13.06
N PHE A 898 -13.68 -0.13 -13.85
CA PHE A 898 -12.84 1.08 -13.93
C PHE A 898 -13.56 2.35 -14.43
N ASP A 899 -14.67 2.22 -15.16
CA ASP A 899 -15.48 3.37 -15.59
C ASP A 899 -16.00 4.20 -14.40
N GLN A 900 -16.22 3.59 -13.24
CA GLN A 900 -16.63 4.34 -12.05
C GLN A 900 -15.53 5.22 -11.47
N VAL A 901 -14.27 4.82 -11.62
CA VAL A 901 -13.11 5.61 -11.20
C VAL A 901 -12.99 6.85 -12.08
N ARG A 902 -13.20 6.70 -13.40
CA ARG A 902 -13.30 7.85 -14.32
C ARG A 902 -14.49 8.74 -13.98
N MET A 903 -15.65 8.13 -13.73
CA MET A 903 -16.86 8.84 -13.33
C MET A 903 -16.62 9.68 -12.06
N LEU A 904 -15.88 9.17 -11.07
CA LEU A 904 -15.52 9.93 -9.87
C LEU A 904 -14.70 11.18 -10.23
N ARG A 905 -13.64 11.04 -11.03
CA ARG A 905 -12.81 12.18 -11.48
C ARG A 905 -13.65 13.23 -12.22
N GLU A 906 -14.46 12.78 -13.18
CA GLU A 906 -15.35 13.64 -13.96
C GLU A 906 -16.41 14.33 -13.08
N ALA A 907 -16.94 13.63 -12.08
CA ALA A 907 -17.92 14.17 -11.14
C ALA A 907 -17.34 15.32 -10.31
N LEU A 908 -16.10 15.17 -9.83
CA LEU A 908 -15.38 16.17 -9.05
C LEU A 908 -14.99 17.38 -9.92
N ASP A 909 -14.43 17.15 -11.11
CA ASP A 909 -14.11 18.22 -12.06
C ASP A 909 -15.35 19.02 -12.47
N GLY A 910 -16.43 18.31 -12.78
CA GLY A 910 -17.72 18.91 -13.10
C GLY A 910 -18.30 19.67 -11.90
N ALA A 911 -18.16 19.17 -10.68
CA ALA A 911 -18.64 19.83 -9.47
C ALA A 911 -17.83 21.10 -9.20
N ALA A 912 -16.52 21.09 -9.44
CA ALA A 912 -15.69 22.28 -9.25
C ALA A 912 -16.09 23.40 -10.22
N ALA A 913 -16.34 23.04 -11.48
CA ALA A 913 -16.71 23.98 -12.53
C ALA A 913 -18.16 24.50 -12.45
N ASP A 914 -19.10 23.70 -11.92
CA ASP A 914 -20.52 24.07 -11.89
C ASP A 914 -20.88 24.89 -10.64
N PRO A 915 -21.28 26.18 -10.76
CA PRO A 915 -21.68 26.99 -9.60
C PRO A 915 -22.99 26.57 -8.95
N ALA A 916 -23.82 25.72 -9.60
CA ALA A 916 -25.01 25.16 -8.98
C ALA A 916 -24.69 24.04 -7.98
N VAL A 917 -23.52 23.40 -8.12
CA VAL A 917 -23.00 22.43 -7.16
C VAL A 917 -22.16 23.18 -6.13
N ARG A 918 -22.53 23.04 -4.85
CA ARG A 918 -21.93 23.72 -3.70
C ARG A 918 -21.11 22.78 -2.80
N GLY A 919 -21.24 21.47 -2.98
CA GLY A 919 -20.46 20.46 -2.28
C GLY A 919 -20.64 19.07 -2.89
N VAL A 920 -19.84 18.11 -2.43
CA VAL A 920 -19.83 16.72 -2.89
C VAL A 920 -20.01 15.77 -1.68
N LEU A 921 -20.77 14.70 -1.88
CA LEU A 921 -20.87 13.59 -0.94
C LEU A 921 -20.56 12.29 -1.70
N VAL A 922 -19.52 11.56 -1.28
CA VAL A 922 -19.20 10.24 -1.83
C VAL A 922 -19.79 9.16 -0.92
N ALA A 923 -20.40 8.15 -1.52
CA ALA A 923 -20.92 6.98 -0.84
C ALA A 923 -20.34 5.72 -1.45
N MET A 924 -19.74 4.88 -0.62
CA MET A 924 -19.24 3.54 -0.96
C MET A 924 -19.37 2.63 0.25
N HIS A 925 -19.39 1.31 0.08
CA HIS A 925 -19.59 0.42 1.22
C HIS A 925 -18.32 0.25 2.07
N HIS A 926 -17.16 -0.02 1.45
CA HIS A 926 -15.89 -0.22 2.16
C HIS A 926 -15.25 1.14 2.50
N PRO A 927 -14.78 1.37 3.74
CA PRO A 927 -13.99 2.52 4.11
C PRO A 927 -12.64 2.60 3.39
N VAL A 928 -12.08 3.81 3.32
CA VAL A 928 -10.66 4.02 2.95
C VAL A 928 -9.69 3.63 4.07
N ASP A 929 -10.17 3.60 5.30
CA ASP A 929 -9.41 3.31 6.52
C ASP A 929 -10.36 2.64 7.53
N ASP A 930 -10.06 1.41 7.93
CA ASP A 930 -10.81 0.68 8.96
C ASP A 930 -10.32 1.11 10.35
N PRO A 931 -11.20 1.66 11.21
CA PRO A 931 -10.82 2.10 12.55
C PRO A 931 -10.39 0.95 13.49
N ALA A 932 -10.63 -0.31 13.12
CA ALA A 932 -10.13 -1.45 13.87
C ALA A 932 -8.63 -1.69 13.60
N PRO A 933 -7.82 -2.00 14.63
CA PRO A 933 -6.39 -2.28 14.49
C PRO A 933 -5.96 -3.24 13.38
N ALA A 934 -6.83 -4.18 13.00
CA ALA A 934 -6.51 -5.20 12.02
C ALA A 934 -6.74 -4.77 10.57
N GLY A 935 -7.40 -3.65 10.30
CA GLY A 935 -7.55 -3.14 8.93
C GLY A 935 -8.38 -4.03 7.99
N ASN A 936 -9.17 -4.97 8.51
CA ASN A 936 -9.73 -6.06 7.71
C ASN A 936 -10.94 -5.66 6.85
N SER A 937 -11.42 -4.43 6.98
CA SER A 937 -12.70 -3.97 6.44
C SER A 937 -12.56 -2.77 5.48
N GLU A 938 -11.35 -2.35 5.15
CA GLU A 938 -11.11 -1.24 4.22
C GLU A 938 -10.98 -1.69 2.76
N LEU A 939 -10.83 -0.74 1.84
CA LEU A 939 -10.44 -1.06 0.46
C LEU A 939 -9.11 -1.83 0.46
N GLU A 940 -9.08 -2.98 -0.21
CA GLU A 940 -7.90 -3.87 -0.23
C GLU A 940 -6.67 -3.23 -0.89
N ASP A 941 -6.90 -2.32 -1.84
CA ASP A 941 -5.84 -1.57 -2.51
C ASP A 941 -5.67 -0.21 -1.84
N ALA A 942 -4.63 -0.09 -0.98
CA ALA A 942 -4.30 1.15 -0.29
C ALA A 942 -4.13 2.35 -1.24
N LYS A 943 -3.65 2.15 -2.48
CA LYS A 943 -3.54 3.24 -3.45
C LYS A 943 -4.91 3.70 -3.96
N GLU A 944 -5.93 2.83 -4.01
CA GLU A 944 -7.29 3.24 -4.31
C GLU A 944 -7.88 4.08 -3.17
N ALA A 945 -7.61 3.71 -1.91
CA ALA A 945 -7.98 4.49 -0.73
C ALA A 945 -7.32 5.88 -0.72
N ASP A 946 -6.00 5.94 -1.00
CA ASP A 946 -5.25 7.19 -1.14
C ASP A 946 -5.82 8.05 -2.28
N LEU A 947 -6.15 7.45 -3.43
CA LEU A 947 -6.73 8.16 -4.56
C LEU A 947 -8.06 8.83 -4.22
N VAL A 948 -8.96 8.13 -3.52
CA VAL A 948 -10.23 8.73 -3.07
C VAL A 948 -9.93 9.90 -2.13
N THR A 949 -9.01 9.70 -1.19
CA THR A 949 -8.61 10.71 -0.22
C THR A 949 -8.03 11.96 -0.88
N ASP A 950 -7.03 11.79 -1.75
CA ASP A 950 -6.36 12.85 -2.48
C ASP A 950 -7.31 13.62 -3.38
N TRP A 951 -8.23 12.93 -4.06
CA TRP A 951 -9.16 13.59 -4.97
C TRP A 951 -10.22 14.41 -4.22
N LEU A 952 -10.72 13.95 -3.08
CA LEU A 952 -11.67 14.71 -2.28
C LEU A 952 -11.01 15.90 -1.58
N SER A 953 -9.84 15.69 -0.98
CA SER A 953 -9.06 16.77 -0.33
C SER A 953 -8.57 17.80 -1.35
N GLY A 954 -8.11 17.34 -2.53
CA GLY A 954 -7.75 18.18 -3.66
C GLY A 954 -8.95 18.99 -4.17
N PHE A 955 -10.13 18.37 -4.27
CA PHE A 955 -11.37 19.07 -4.64
C PHE A 955 -11.71 20.19 -3.66
N GLU A 956 -11.66 19.97 -2.34
CA GLU A 956 -11.91 21.04 -1.36
C GLU A 956 -10.89 22.18 -1.50
N ARG A 957 -9.61 21.83 -1.59
CA ARG A 957 -8.50 22.78 -1.69
C ARG A 957 -8.60 23.66 -2.95
N GLU A 958 -8.91 23.05 -4.09
CA GLU A 958 -8.87 23.73 -5.40
C GLU A 958 -10.17 24.46 -5.73
N SER A 959 -11.32 23.91 -5.32
CA SER A 959 -12.63 24.49 -5.61
C SER A 959 -13.18 25.39 -4.50
N GLY A 960 -12.71 25.21 -3.25
CA GLY A 960 -13.25 25.85 -2.06
C GLY A 960 -14.64 25.33 -1.64
N LYS A 961 -15.12 24.23 -2.24
CA LYS A 961 -16.41 23.59 -1.94
C LYS A 961 -16.20 22.40 -1.01
N SER A 962 -17.15 22.14 -0.12
CA SER A 962 -17.03 21.05 0.86
C SER A 962 -17.21 19.67 0.23
N ALA A 963 -16.48 18.68 0.74
CA ALA A 963 -16.63 17.27 0.45
C ALA A 963 -16.90 16.47 1.73
N GLY A 964 -17.45 15.26 1.58
CA GLY A 964 -17.57 14.28 2.64
C GLY A 964 -17.70 12.88 2.07
N ALA A 965 -17.36 11.87 2.86
CA ALA A 965 -17.48 10.47 2.48
C ALA A 965 -18.30 9.68 3.51
N VAL A 966 -19.13 8.76 3.03
CA VAL A 966 -19.94 7.86 3.82
C VAL A 966 -19.64 6.43 3.42
N THR A 967 -19.18 5.65 4.40
CA THR A 967 -18.80 4.25 4.29
C THR A 967 -19.44 3.41 5.40
N SER A 968 -19.27 2.09 5.37
CA SER A 968 -19.90 1.13 6.29
C SER A 968 -19.01 -0.10 6.49
N HIS A 969 -19.53 -1.34 6.44
CA HIS A 969 -18.78 -2.61 6.40
C HIS A 969 -18.05 -3.01 7.70
N ALA A 970 -17.22 -2.11 8.27
CA ALA A 970 -16.42 -2.37 9.47
C ALA A 970 -17.25 -2.66 10.74
N GLY A 971 -18.55 -2.38 10.69
CA GLY A 971 -19.50 -2.72 11.75
C GLY A 971 -19.33 -1.93 13.05
N VAL A 972 -18.76 -0.73 12.93
CA VAL A 972 -18.51 0.21 14.02
C VAL A 972 -18.90 1.61 13.57
N PHE A 973 -19.49 2.38 14.49
CA PHE A 973 -19.71 3.80 14.27
C PHE A 973 -18.42 4.57 14.54
N SER A 974 -17.82 5.12 13.48
CA SER A 974 -16.58 5.91 13.57
C SER A 974 -16.61 7.11 12.63
N LEU A 975 -15.84 8.13 12.98
CA LEU A 975 -15.62 9.30 12.14
C LEU A 975 -14.14 9.65 12.19
N SER A 976 -13.52 9.73 11.02
CA SER A 976 -12.19 10.32 10.83
C SER A 976 -12.29 11.55 9.93
N ARG A 977 -11.24 12.37 9.93
CA ARG A 977 -11.10 13.50 9.02
C ARG A 977 -9.67 13.54 8.50
N VAL A 978 -9.56 13.64 7.18
CA VAL A 978 -8.28 13.72 6.49
C VAL A 978 -8.30 14.94 5.58
N ASP A 979 -7.35 15.85 5.78
CA ASP A 979 -7.18 17.06 4.95
C ASP A 979 -8.48 17.85 4.69
N GLY A 980 -9.31 18.01 5.73
CA GLY A 980 -10.58 18.75 5.71
C GLY A 980 -11.82 17.89 5.48
N VAL A 981 -11.66 16.72 4.88
CA VAL A 981 -12.78 15.86 4.46
C VAL A 981 -13.14 14.87 5.59
N PRO A 982 -14.39 14.87 6.08
CA PRO A 982 -14.86 13.87 7.03
C PRO A 982 -15.26 12.55 6.35
N TYR A 983 -14.84 11.44 6.94
CA TYR A 983 -15.11 10.06 6.53
C TYR A 983 -15.92 9.34 7.61
N LEU A 984 -17.22 9.18 7.37
CA LEU A 984 -18.11 8.45 8.27
C LEU A 984 -18.03 6.95 7.96
N VAL A 985 -17.68 6.14 8.95
CA VAL A 985 -17.99 4.71 8.95
C VAL A 985 -19.30 4.52 9.72
N ASN A 986 -20.38 4.23 8.99
CA ASN A 986 -21.66 3.89 9.56
C ASN A 986 -21.62 2.46 10.14
N GLY A 987 -22.03 2.30 11.39
CA GLY A 987 -22.09 0.99 12.03
C GLY A 987 -23.36 0.20 11.68
N ASN A 988 -23.55 -0.93 12.37
CA ASN A 988 -24.55 -1.92 11.97
C ASN A 988 -26.00 -1.50 12.26
N SER A 989 -26.88 -1.61 11.28
CA SER A 989 -28.34 -1.43 11.50
C SER A 989 -29.05 -2.71 11.94
N GLY A 990 -28.48 -3.89 11.72
CA GLY A 990 -29.08 -5.16 12.16
C GLY A 990 -28.10 -6.14 12.79
N LYS A 991 -26.99 -6.45 12.10
CA LYS A 991 -26.01 -7.44 12.57
C LYS A 991 -25.32 -7.00 13.87
N ALA A 992 -24.73 -7.95 14.58
CA ALA A 992 -24.03 -7.66 15.84
C ALA A 992 -22.85 -6.68 15.59
N PRO A 993 -22.63 -5.66 16.44
CA PRO A 993 -21.53 -4.71 16.27
C PRO A 993 -20.15 -5.35 16.39
N ALA A 994 -19.16 -4.81 15.67
CA ALA A 994 -17.79 -5.33 15.60
C ALA A 994 -16.78 -4.59 16.49
N ALA A 995 -17.26 -3.79 17.45
CA ALA A 995 -16.43 -3.06 18.42
C ALA A 995 -17.02 -3.13 19.83
N ALA A 996 -16.27 -2.64 20.83
CA ALA A 996 -16.78 -2.50 22.19
C ALA A 996 -17.84 -1.37 22.26
N PRO A 997 -18.81 -1.41 23.19
CA PRO A 997 -19.89 -0.43 23.25
C PRO A 997 -19.44 1.04 23.33
N GLY A 998 -18.35 1.32 24.04
CA GLY A 998 -17.76 2.68 24.15
C GLY A 998 -16.92 3.11 22.95
N ASP A 999 -16.62 2.19 22.03
CA ASP A 999 -15.79 2.41 20.85
C ASP A 999 -16.64 2.37 19.56
N GLY A 1000 -17.91 2.75 19.64
CA GLY A 1000 -18.83 2.72 18.49
C GLY A 1000 -19.49 1.37 18.21
N GLY A 1001 -19.32 0.39 19.08
CA GLY A 1001 -19.88 -0.95 18.97
C GLY A 1001 -21.34 -1.07 19.44
N PHE A 1002 -22.26 -0.42 18.72
CA PHE A 1002 -23.71 -0.52 18.94
C PHE A 1002 -24.46 -0.66 17.62
N THR A 1003 -25.74 -1.02 17.68
CA THR A 1003 -26.62 -1.02 16.49
C THR A 1003 -27.35 0.32 16.34
N GLY A 1004 -27.59 0.77 15.11
CA GLY A 1004 -28.24 2.04 14.86
C GLY A 1004 -28.18 2.47 13.40
N TRP A 1005 -28.22 3.78 13.18
CA TRP A 1005 -28.10 4.42 11.87
C TRP A 1005 -27.52 5.82 12.04
N SER A 1006 -27.10 6.48 10.95
CA SER A 1006 -26.53 7.83 11.03
C SER A 1006 -27.35 8.86 10.26
N LEU A 1007 -27.39 10.10 10.74
CA LEU A 1007 -27.93 11.23 10.01
C LEU A 1007 -26.78 12.16 9.62
N VAL A 1008 -26.54 12.29 8.31
CA VAL A 1008 -25.54 13.19 7.73
C VAL A 1008 -26.24 14.44 7.23
N ARG A 1009 -25.76 15.61 7.65
CA ARG A 1009 -26.17 16.93 7.16
C ARG A 1009 -25.03 17.52 6.34
N VAL A 1010 -25.34 17.96 5.12
CA VAL A 1010 -24.42 18.70 4.26
C VAL A 1010 -24.99 20.10 4.02
N ASP A 1011 -24.37 21.12 4.61
CA ASP A 1011 -24.71 22.54 4.44
C ASP A 1011 -23.48 23.38 4.10
N PRO A 1012 -23.24 23.68 2.82
CA PRO A 1012 -22.14 24.53 2.38
C PRO A 1012 -22.17 25.97 2.92
N ASP A 1013 -23.30 26.44 3.47
CA ASP A 1013 -23.37 27.77 4.10
C ASP A 1013 -22.82 27.78 5.54
N ASP A 1014 -22.67 26.61 6.18
CA ASP A 1014 -21.98 26.44 7.46
C ASP A 1014 -20.47 26.32 7.23
N ALA A 1015 -19.82 27.45 7.01
CA ALA A 1015 -18.39 27.50 6.68
C ALA A 1015 -17.46 26.90 7.76
N ALA A 1016 -17.94 26.73 9.00
CA ALA A 1016 -17.15 26.15 10.08
C ALA A 1016 -17.25 24.61 10.09
N GLN A 1017 -18.43 24.06 9.79
CA GLN A 1017 -18.67 22.62 9.73
C GLN A 1017 -19.72 22.30 8.65
N PRO A 1018 -19.31 22.26 7.37
CA PRO A 1018 -20.24 22.06 6.27
C PRO A 1018 -20.84 20.65 6.26
N VAL A 1019 -20.16 19.68 6.87
CA VAL A 1019 -20.68 18.33 7.09
C VAL A 1019 -20.82 18.10 8.59
N ARG A 1020 -22.01 17.64 9.02
CA ARG A 1020 -22.32 17.30 10.42
C ARG A 1020 -23.02 15.95 10.48
N ILE A 1021 -22.70 15.14 11.48
CA ILE A 1021 -23.13 13.75 11.57
C ILE A 1021 -23.69 13.47 12.96
N GLU A 1022 -24.85 12.83 13.02
CA GLU A 1022 -25.39 12.23 14.25
C GLU A 1022 -25.37 10.72 14.12
N THR A 1023 -24.67 10.00 15.01
CA THR A 1023 -24.92 8.57 15.15
C THR A 1023 -26.13 8.36 16.06
N ARG A 1024 -27.07 7.52 15.63
CA ARG A 1024 -28.33 7.29 16.33
C ARG A 1024 -28.44 5.83 16.72
N ALA A 1025 -27.98 5.55 17.93
CA ALA A 1025 -28.11 4.23 18.54
C ALA A 1025 -29.58 3.83 18.64
N HIS A 1026 -29.90 2.56 18.36
CA HIS A 1026 -31.18 1.98 18.76
C HIS A 1026 -31.31 2.04 20.28
N VAL A 1027 -32.49 2.44 20.77
CA VAL A 1027 -32.74 2.54 22.21
C VAL A 1027 -33.83 1.56 22.61
N ASP A 1028 -33.47 0.45 23.24
CA ASP A 1028 -34.45 -0.44 23.87
C ASP A 1028 -34.86 0.13 25.24
N GLU A 1029 -33.86 0.58 26.01
CA GLU A 1029 -34.04 1.36 27.23
C GLU A 1029 -32.97 2.45 27.34
N LEU A 1030 -33.34 3.61 27.86
CA LEU A 1030 -32.43 4.69 28.22
C LEU A 1030 -32.50 4.91 29.73
N THR A 1031 -31.34 4.94 30.38
CA THR A 1031 -31.19 5.20 31.81
C THR A 1031 -30.33 6.44 32.01
N LEU A 1032 -30.78 7.37 32.87
CA LEU A 1032 -30.02 8.53 33.31
C LEU A 1032 -29.71 8.39 34.80
N THR A 1033 -28.44 8.30 35.14
CA THR A 1033 -27.94 8.23 36.51
C THR A 1033 -27.44 9.61 36.93
N ALA A 1034 -28.13 10.22 37.89
CA ALA A 1034 -27.78 11.52 38.45
C ALA A 1034 -27.32 11.39 39.92
N PRO A 1035 -26.46 12.30 40.39
CA PRO A 1035 -25.97 12.26 41.77
C PRO A 1035 -27.07 12.58 42.78
N GLY A 1036 -26.85 12.17 44.03
CA GLY A 1036 -27.67 12.60 45.16
C GLY A 1036 -27.51 14.10 45.46
N PRO A 1037 -28.15 14.63 46.52
CA PRO A 1037 -28.06 16.04 46.86
C PRO A 1037 -26.61 16.50 47.08
N LEU A 1038 -26.22 17.60 46.43
CA LEU A 1038 -24.87 18.17 46.47
C LEU A 1038 -24.82 19.40 47.38
N ALA A 1039 -23.66 19.73 47.96
CA ALA A 1039 -23.44 21.03 48.58
C ALA A 1039 -22.93 22.04 47.54
N VAL A 1040 -23.15 23.34 47.78
CA VAL A 1040 -22.60 24.40 46.92
C VAL A 1040 -21.07 24.28 46.83
N GLY A 1041 -20.55 24.20 45.61
CA GLY A 1041 -19.12 24.00 45.30
C GLY A 1041 -18.73 22.55 45.05
N ASP A 1042 -19.61 21.58 45.31
CA ASP A 1042 -19.34 20.17 45.02
C ASP A 1042 -19.33 19.90 43.51
N THR A 1043 -18.55 18.88 43.13
CA THR A 1043 -18.57 18.29 41.79
C THR A 1043 -18.99 16.82 41.88
N ALA A 1044 -19.74 16.34 40.89
CA ALA A 1044 -20.20 14.95 40.81
C ALA A 1044 -20.40 14.52 39.35
N ALA A 1045 -20.57 13.24 39.09
CA ALA A 1045 -20.85 12.73 37.75
C ALA A 1045 -22.36 12.50 37.53
N ALA A 1046 -22.85 12.84 36.35
CA ALA A 1046 -24.08 12.29 35.79
C ALA A 1046 -23.77 11.55 34.49
N THR A 1047 -24.31 10.36 34.35
CA THR A 1047 -24.07 9.48 33.20
C THR A 1047 -25.38 8.96 32.64
N ALA A 1048 -25.40 8.66 31.34
CA ALA A 1048 -26.52 7.97 30.72
C ALA A 1048 -26.03 6.73 29.97
N THR A 1049 -26.91 5.73 29.89
CA THR A 1049 -26.63 4.42 29.27
C THR A 1049 -27.83 3.99 28.45
N VAL A 1050 -27.57 3.50 27.25
CA VAL A 1050 -28.55 2.85 26.36
C VAL A 1050 -28.39 1.34 26.49
N ALA A 1051 -29.50 0.63 26.67
CA ALA A 1051 -29.53 -0.84 26.58
C ALA A 1051 -29.89 -1.27 25.15
N GLN A 1052 -29.16 -2.28 24.65
CA GLN A 1052 -29.46 -3.02 23.42
C GLN A 1052 -29.29 -4.52 23.68
N GLY A 1053 -30.38 -5.23 23.93
CA GLY A 1053 -30.32 -6.59 24.47
C GLY A 1053 -29.50 -6.66 25.76
N ASP A 1054 -28.44 -7.47 25.79
CA ASP A 1054 -27.54 -7.61 26.94
C ASP A 1054 -26.37 -6.59 26.96
N ARG A 1055 -26.30 -5.68 25.98
CA ARG A 1055 -25.24 -4.66 25.88
C ARG A 1055 -25.66 -3.35 26.55
N GLU A 1056 -24.78 -2.81 27.38
CA GLU A 1056 -24.89 -1.46 27.93
C GLU A 1056 -23.94 -0.51 27.19
N ILE A 1057 -24.51 0.49 26.51
CA ILE A 1057 -23.80 1.44 25.68
C ILE A 1057 -23.75 2.78 26.40
N PRO A 1058 -22.56 3.32 26.72
CA PRO A 1058 -22.47 4.63 27.34
C PRO A 1058 -22.96 5.72 26.36
N VAL A 1059 -23.73 6.67 26.86
CA VAL A 1059 -24.12 7.87 26.11
C VAL A 1059 -22.95 8.86 26.18
N ALA A 1060 -21.96 8.60 25.34
CA ALA A 1060 -20.75 9.38 25.11
C ALA A 1060 -20.31 9.15 23.66
N TYR A 1061 -19.29 9.88 23.19
CA TYR A 1061 -18.72 9.66 21.85
C TYR A 1061 -18.50 8.15 21.59
N PRO A 1062 -18.96 7.61 20.44
CA PRO A 1062 -19.53 8.31 19.30
C PRO A 1062 -21.06 8.44 19.31
N VAL A 1063 -21.78 8.03 20.35
CA VAL A 1063 -23.25 8.13 20.44
C VAL A 1063 -23.71 9.58 20.42
N GLY A 1064 -24.57 9.94 19.47
CA GLY A 1064 -25.25 11.22 19.44
C GLY A 1064 -26.37 11.31 20.50
N ALA A 1065 -26.35 12.39 21.29
CA ALA A 1065 -27.37 12.68 22.29
C ALA A 1065 -27.72 14.17 22.31
N ASP A 1066 -28.88 14.51 22.85
CA ASP A 1066 -29.30 15.89 23.10
C ASP A 1066 -29.50 16.08 24.61
N TRP A 1067 -28.52 16.73 25.25
CA TRP A 1067 -28.58 17.10 26.66
C TRP A 1067 -29.24 18.45 26.81
N ALA A 1068 -30.25 18.50 27.67
CA ALA A 1068 -31.03 19.72 27.90
C ALA A 1068 -31.40 19.85 29.38
N GLY A 1069 -31.84 21.02 29.80
CA GLY A 1069 -32.33 21.22 31.16
C GLY A 1069 -33.39 22.29 31.28
N ASP A 1070 -33.82 22.54 32.51
CA ASP A 1070 -34.59 23.74 32.83
C ASP A 1070 -33.66 24.97 32.93
N PRO A 1071 -34.19 26.21 33.02
CA PRO A 1071 -33.37 27.43 33.09
C PRO A 1071 -32.44 27.53 34.32
N ALA A 1072 -32.50 26.57 35.26
CA ALA A 1072 -31.59 26.49 36.38
C ALA A 1072 -30.34 25.63 36.08
N LEU A 1073 -30.30 24.93 34.94
CA LEU A 1073 -29.14 24.21 34.44
C LEU A 1073 -28.33 25.10 33.48
N HIS A 1074 -27.01 25.06 33.62
CA HIS A 1074 -26.05 25.75 32.77
C HIS A 1074 -25.18 24.75 32.01
N PHE A 1075 -24.94 24.98 30.73
CA PHE A 1075 -23.94 24.26 29.94
C PHE A 1075 -22.71 25.15 29.74
N PRO A 1076 -21.48 24.68 30.04
CA PRO A 1076 -20.26 25.47 29.84
C PRO A 1076 -20.07 26.01 28.42
N ALA A 1077 -20.63 25.33 27.41
CA ALA A 1077 -20.60 25.77 26.02
C ALA A 1077 -21.34 27.12 25.79
N ASP A 1078 -22.29 27.48 26.66
CA ASP A 1078 -23.09 28.71 26.56
C ASP A 1078 -22.41 29.94 27.20
N GLY A 1079 -21.20 29.77 27.78
CA GLY A 1079 -20.43 30.82 28.43
C GLY A 1079 -20.36 30.65 29.96
N PRO A 1080 -20.18 31.75 30.72
CA PRO A 1080 -20.11 31.68 32.17
C PRO A 1080 -21.50 31.63 32.82
N PRO A 1081 -21.67 30.93 33.96
CA PRO A 1081 -22.99 30.80 34.59
C PRO A 1081 -23.52 32.12 35.13
N GLY A 1082 -24.75 32.47 34.73
CA GLY A 1082 -25.58 33.54 35.30
C GLY A 1082 -26.15 33.26 36.71
N PRO A 1083 -26.75 34.28 37.35
CA PRO A 1083 -27.27 34.20 38.73
C PRO A 1083 -28.47 33.27 38.91
N GLU A 1084 -29.16 32.89 37.85
CA GLU A 1084 -30.28 31.95 37.81
C GLU A 1084 -29.85 30.48 37.92
N HIS A 1085 -28.64 30.14 37.50
CA HIS A 1085 -28.18 28.75 37.45
C HIS A 1085 -27.86 28.18 38.83
N VAL A 1086 -28.35 26.97 39.06
CA VAL A 1086 -28.16 26.15 40.27
C VAL A 1086 -27.03 25.14 40.07
N VAL A 1087 -26.95 24.58 38.87
CA VAL A 1087 -25.96 23.57 38.48
C VAL A 1087 -25.37 23.92 37.12
N SER A 1088 -24.07 23.67 36.93
CA SER A 1088 -23.46 23.54 35.60
C SER A 1088 -23.26 22.06 35.28
N PHE A 1089 -23.62 21.62 34.08
CA PHE A 1089 -23.36 20.27 33.58
C PHE A 1089 -22.54 20.34 32.29
N ASP A 1090 -21.44 19.59 32.24
CA ASP A 1090 -20.59 19.43 31.07
C ASP A 1090 -20.85 18.06 30.42
N PRO A 1091 -21.55 18.01 29.27
CA PRO A 1091 -21.84 16.77 28.55
C PRO A 1091 -20.59 16.02 28.08
N ALA A 1092 -19.49 16.73 27.78
CA ALA A 1092 -18.27 16.11 27.29
C ALA A 1092 -17.56 15.28 28.37
N THR A 1093 -17.70 15.69 29.64
CA THR A 1093 -17.07 15.01 30.78
C THR A 1093 -18.06 14.29 31.69
N GLY A 1094 -19.37 14.50 31.50
CA GLY A 1094 -20.41 14.06 32.41
C GLY A 1094 -20.37 14.77 33.77
N THR A 1095 -19.66 15.89 33.89
CA THR A 1095 -19.39 16.54 35.18
C THR A 1095 -20.46 17.57 35.54
N ILE A 1096 -21.02 17.42 36.73
CA ILE A 1096 -21.88 18.38 37.40
C ILE A 1096 -21.05 19.24 38.36
N THR A 1097 -21.26 20.56 38.33
CA THR A 1097 -20.76 21.52 39.33
C THR A 1097 -21.93 22.24 40.01
N ALA A 1098 -22.04 22.11 41.33
CA ALA A 1098 -23.07 22.75 42.13
C ALA A 1098 -22.72 24.24 42.36
N LEU A 1099 -23.55 25.15 41.83
CA LEU A 1099 -23.27 26.60 41.82
C LEU A 1099 -23.94 27.35 42.98
N LYS A 1100 -25.17 26.98 43.34
CA LYS A 1100 -25.93 27.56 44.45
C LYS A 1100 -27.05 26.62 44.91
N ALA A 1101 -27.60 26.87 46.10
CA ALA A 1101 -28.73 26.09 46.61
C ALA A 1101 -29.98 26.24 45.72
N GLY A 1102 -30.65 25.12 45.46
CA GLY A 1102 -31.83 25.04 44.59
C GLY A 1102 -31.97 23.67 43.92
N THR A 1103 -32.83 23.61 42.91
CA THR A 1103 -33.01 22.41 42.06
C THR A 1103 -32.85 22.79 40.59
N ALA A 1104 -32.32 21.87 39.80
CA ALA A 1104 -32.28 21.95 38.34
C ALA A 1104 -32.74 20.62 37.74
N GLU A 1105 -33.32 20.64 36.54
CA GLU A 1105 -33.66 19.44 35.79
C GLU A 1105 -32.58 19.17 34.73
N LEU A 1106 -32.04 17.95 34.69
CA LEU A 1106 -31.18 17.46 33.62
C LEU A 1106 -31.95 16.44 32.79
N ARG A 1107 -31.93 16.59 31.47
CA ARG A 1107 -32.56 15.69 30.49
C ARG A 1107 -31.53 15.24 29.47
N VAL A 1108 -31.71 14.02 28.99
CA VAL A 1108 -30.95 13.46 27.87
C VAL A 1108 -31.92 12.79 26.91
N THR A 1109 -31.76 13.06 25.62
CA THR A 1109 -32.50 12.40 24.54
C THR A 1109 -31.53 11.65 23.64
N VAL A 1110 -31.76 10.36 23.42
CA VAL A 1110 -31.01 9.55 22.46
C VAL A 1110 -32.01 8.96 21.48
N ASN A 1111 -31.81 9.22 20.18
CA ASN A 1111 -32.65 8.73 19.09
C ASN A 1111 -34.17 8.85 19.38
N GLY A 1112 -34.59 10.02 19.88
CA GLY A 1112 -36.00 10.34 20.19
C GLY A 1112 -36.53 9.82 21.54
N VAL A 1113 -35.75 9.06 22.30
CA VAL A 1113 -36.11 8.60 23.66
C VAL A 1113 -35.50 9.54 24.69
N THR A 1114 -36.34 10.14 25.54
CA THR A 1114 -35.90 11.09 26.57
C THR A 1114 -35.96 10.51 27.99
N ARG A 1115 -34.98 10.87 28.83
CA ARG A 1115 -35.01 10.69 30.29
C ARG A 1115 -34.67 11.99 31.00
N ALA A 1116 -35.18 12.14 32.22
CA ALA A 1116 -35.01 13.34 33.04
C ALA A 1116 -34.64 12.96 34.47
N ALA A 1117 -33.81 13.76 35.12
CA ALA A 1117 -33.46 13.65 36.53
C ALA A 1117 -33.44 15.02 37.19
N THR A 1118 -33.88 15.09 38.45
CA THR A 1118 -33.83 16.31 39.26
C THR A 1118 -32.55 16.35 40.07
N LEU A 1119 -31.74 17.38 39.86
CA LEU A 1119 -30.54 17.69 40.62
C LEU A 1119 -30.90 18.60 41.79
N THR A 1120 -30.41 18.30 42.99
CA THR A 1120 -30.67 19.09 44.19
C THR A 1120 -29.35 19.60 44.78
N VAL A 1121 -29.25 20.89 45.05
CA VAL A 1121 -28.12 21.54 45.72
C VAL A 1121 -28.60 22.15 47.04
N ASN A 1122 -27.95 21.81 48.14
CA ASN A 1122 -28.28 22.25 49.50
C ASN A 1122 -27.48 23.47 49.95
#